data_AF-A0A6A9QJH6-F1
#
_entry.id   AF-A0A6A9QJH6-F1
#
_cell.length_a   1.000
_cell.length_b   1.000
_cell.length_c   1.000
_cell.angle_alpha   90.00
_cell.angle_beta   90.00
_cell.angle_gamma   90.00
#
_symmetry.space_group_name_H-M   'P 1'
#
loop_
_entity.id
_entity.type
_entity.pdbx_description
1 polymer ?
#
loop_
_entity_poly.entity_id
_entity_poly.type
_entity_poly.pdbx_seq_one_letter_code
_entity_poly.pdbx_strand_id
1 'polypeptide(L)'
;MISPSGCGVFGILRKRNAPKIKGKDVVNAIDIVRYRGSDKGAGFAVFNLKEGNSYYIKAFYFGDGEEIKREIEDQGIRINGFNEKYMGELCDCDFEISLGSIASLKKIVRNINEILWNNGKKGRIYSAGKSLQVYKGVGYPADIARQYDIYEVEGDMWIAHTRQPTNSPGSYPYWSHPFSAFDVAIVHNGDVSSFGANVEFLQSRGWGGFVGTDSEVMAFLFEELISEGLSVEEVTRIMSNPSRRFSKLNVEEDYIYRNARLDGPFTAIIGYDSGNDLFMIGIADRAKFRPVIIGEDENYYYIASEENQIRMLSPSAKVWTLEPGNYFIASLLKGLINPGRDVSKISSFSKPVFYTEKFDIDARGLGYKDVNKAIMEFVNKSGKKEVTVVNLLGHRYIGISFPKAGLRLNLYGVVGNAMANLNENNVFHVYGNVADDCCDTMQGGKVVIHGDARDVLAQTFQGGYIYVKGNAGNRVGIQMREYMNKRPYLVIGGMVDDYLGEYMAGGVIMVLGLGIKGEPVGNYIGSGMVGGRIYIRGKVNPEKIGLQPSKQEMVRFLKALLLDSMISEEKYNKLKEMPYIEVVKELDGEAKKYAQKLFEEKVGIPTYEYRELTEDEIKELEPIARDYAIETNQNKDTIVEMLKEKYTVITSSLRK
;
A
#
# COMPACT_ATOMS: atom_id res chain seq x y z
N MET A 1 -4.50 -12.95 -23.74
CA MET A 1 -4.10 -11.56 -23.44
C MET A 1 -4.19 -11.36 -21.91
N ILE A 2 -3.09 -10.97 -21.27
CA ILE A 2 -3.07 -10.54 -19.86
C ILE A 2 -3.56 -9.09 -19.88
N SER A 3 -4.62 -8.76 -19.14
CA SER A 3 -5.03 -7.36 -18.96
C SER A 3 -4.30 -6.87 -17.70
N PRO A 4 -3.32 -5.96 -17.83
CA PRO A 4 -2.51 -5.50 -16.72
C PRO A 4 -3.36 -4.70 -15.72
N SER A 5 -3.13 -4.92 -14.43
CA SER A 5 -3.90 -4.28 -13.35
C SER A 5 -3.19 -3.10 -12.67
N GLY A 6 -1.90 -2.86 -12.92
CA GLY A 6 -1.11 -1.77 -12.32
C GLY A 6 0.40 -2.04 -12.31
N CYS A 7 1.19 -1.31 -11.53
CA CYS A 7 2.60 -1.69 -11.33
C CYS A 7 2.75 -2.69 -10.17
N GLY A 8 3.84 -3.44 -10.18
CA GLY A 8 4.30 -4.24 -9.04
C GLY A 8 5.66 -3.74 -8.56
N VAL A 9 5.83 -3.62 -7.25
CA VAL A 9 7.08 -3.26 -6.57
C VAL A 9 7.51 -4.35 -5.61
N PHE A 10 8.81 -4.54 -5.48
CA PHE A 10 9.42 -5.44 -4.50
C PHE A 10 10.71 -4.83 -3.96
N GLY A 11 10.97 -5.00 -2.67
CA GLY A 11 12.17 -4.58 -1.98
C GLY A 11 12.57 -5.62 -0.95
N ILE A 12 13.86 -5.90 -0.87
CA ILE A 12 14.43 -6.83 0.11
C ILE A 12 15.76 -6.30 0.60
N LEU A 13 15.94 -6.28 1.92
CA LEU A 13 17.14 -5.83 2.61
C LEU A 13 17.59 -6.92 3.58
N ARG A 14 18.87 -7.29 3.54
CA ARG A 14 19.42 -8.27 4.49
C ARG A 14 19.64 -7.66 5.87
N LYS A 15 19.48 -8.47 6.90
CA LYS A 15 19.93 -8.15 8.26
C LYS A 15 21.46 -8.24 8.30
N ARG A 16 22.11 -7.48 9.19
CA ARG A 16 23.58 -7.29 9.26
C ARG A 16 24.43 -8.55 9.07
N ASN A 17 24.01 -9.68 9.64
CA ASN A 17 24.75 -10.95 9.61
C ASN A 17 24.15 -12.01 8.67
N ALA A 18 23.09 -11.65 7.93
CA ALA A 18 22.46 -12.56 6.98
C ALA A 18 23.25 -12.59 5.66
N PRO A 19 23.17 -13.69 4.89
CA PRO A 19 23.84 -13.80 3.60
C PRO A 19 23.31 -12.77 2.62
N LYS A 20 24.14 -12.41 1.63
CA LYS A 20 23.70 -11.56 0.51
C LYS A 20 22.52 -12.20 -0.21
N ILE A 21 21.66 -11.34 -0.74
CA ILE A 21 20.45 -11.71 -1.43
C ILE A 21 20.80 -12.08 -2.86
N LYS A 22 20.39 -13.27 -3.29
CA LYS A 22 20.58 -13.76 -4.65
C LYS A 22 19.59 -13.09 -5.59
N GLY A 23 20.06 -12.61 -6.73
CA GLY A 23 19.21 -11.97 -7.72
C GLY A 23 18.13 -12.92 -8.26
N LYS A 24 18.38 -14.23 -8.31
CA LYS A 24 17.35 -15.25 -8.62
C LYS A 24 16.11 -15.13 -7.72
N ASP A 25 16.28 -14.89 -6.43
CA ASP A 25 15.17 -14.79 -5.48
C ASP A 25 14.36 -13.51 -5.73
N VAL A 26 15.05 -12.40 -6.01
CA VAL A 26 14.44 -11.12 -6.38
C VAL A 26 13.63 -11.24 -7.67
N VAL A 27 14.18 -11.93 -8.67
CA VAL A 27 13.50 -12.16 -9.95
C VAL A 27 12.23 -12.99 -9.76
N ASN A 28 12.30 -14.09 -9.01
CA ASN A 28 11.13 -14.92 -8.72
C ASN A 28 10.03 -14.12 -8.00
N ALA A 29 10.40 -13.30 -7.01
CA ALA A 29 9.48 -12.52 -6.21
C ALA A 29 8.79 -11.38 -6.98
N ILE A 30 9.44 -10.76 -7.96
CA ILE A 30 8.78 -9.76 -8.82
C ILE A 30 8.00 -10.40 -9.97
N ASP A 31 8.47 -11.53 -10.52
CA ASP A 31 7.84 -12.17 -11.68
C ASP A 31 6.51 -12.86 -11.32
N ILE A 32 6.32 -13.32 -10.06
CA ILE A 32 5.03 -13.88 -9.63
C ILE A 32 3.88 -12.86 -9.78
N VAL A 33 4.16 -11.56 -9.66
CA VAL A 33 3.18 -10.48 -9.86
C VAL A 33 3.31 -9.80 -11.23
N ARG A 34 4.00 -10.42 -12.20
CA ARG A 34 4.17 -9.84 -13.56
C ARG A 34 2.86 -9.51 -14.25
N TYR A 35 1.76 -10.18 -13.88
CA TYR A 35 0.42 -9.91 -14.41
C TYR A 35 -0.11 -8.52 -14.05
N ARG A 36 0.49 -7.85 -13.04
CA ARG A 36 0.15 -6.46 -12.72
C ARG A 36 0.62 -5.59 -13.89
N GLY A 37 1.88 -5.72 -14.28
CA GLY A 37 2.52 -4.94 -15.33
C GLY A 37 2.31 -5.48 -16.75
N SER A 38 2.98 -4.84 -17.69
CA SER A 38 3.07 -5.23 -19.11
C SER A 38 4.53 -5.41 -19.53
N ASP A 39 4.73 -5.75 -20.79
CA ASP A 39 6.04 -5.84 -21.46
C ASP A 39 6.71 -4.47 -21.69
N LYS A 40 6.15 -3.39 -21.14
CA LYS A 40 6.59 -2.00 -21.39
C LYS A 40 7.58 -1.45 -20.36
N GLY A 41 8.08 -2.30 -19.47
CA GLY A 41 9.17 -1.93 -18.57
C GLY A 41 9.31 -2.80 -17.35
N ALA A 42 10.55 -3.17 -17.07
CA ALA A 42 10.93 -3.77 -15.80
C ALA A 42 12.37 -3.39 -15.46
N GLY A 43 12.75 -3.63 -14.23
CA GLY A 43 14.12 -3.43 -13.80
C GLY A 43 14.37 -3.77 -12.35
N PHE A 44 15.65 -3.70 -12.01
CA PHE A 44 16.25 -4.05 -10.75
C PHE A 44 17.26 -2.98 -10.38
N ALA A 45 17.36 -2.68 -9.09
CA ALA A 45 18.47 -1.92 -8.53
C ALA A 45 19.06 -2.75 -7.40
N VAL A 46 20.37 -2.96 -7.47
CA VAL A 46 21.14 -3.67 -6.45
C VAL A 46 22.04 -2.67 -5.74
N PHE A 47 22.08 -2.78 -4.43
CA PHE A 47 23.01 -2.04 -3.58
C PHE A 47 23.97 -3.02 -2.93
N ASN A 48 25.25 -2.67 -2.99
CA ASN A 48 26.30 -3.34 -2.26
C ASN A 48 27.10 -2.30 -1.48
N LEU A 49 27.10 -2.39 -0.15
CA LEU A 49 27.84 -1.44 0.68
C LEU A 49 29.34 -1.65 0.41
N LYS A 50 30.01 -0.62 -0.10
CA LYS A 50 31.42 -0.66 -0.53
C LYS A 50 32.24 0.41 0.17
N GLU A 51 33.51 0.10 0.43
CA GLU A 51 34.51 1.08 0.85
C GLU A 51 35.23 1.67 -0.39
N GLY A 52 35.87 2.84 -0.25
CA GLY A 52 36.65 3.48 -1.31
C GLY A 52 35.89 4.53 -2.15
N ASN A 53 36.54 4.95 -3.24
CA ASN A 53 36.12 6.09 -4.09
C ASN A 53 35.83 5.70 -5.55
N SER A 54 35.50 4.42 -5.80
CA SER A 54 35.04 3.95 -7.12
C SER A 54 33.53 4.14 -7.24
N TYR A 55 33.08 4.66 -8.39
CA TYR A 55 31.68 4.91 -8.70
C TYR A 55 31.35 4.33 -10.06
N TYR A 56 30.08 4.03 -10.28
CA TYR A 56 29.54 3.59 -11.56
C TYR A 56 28.65 4.68 -12.14
N ILE A 57 28.84 5.02 -13.41
CA ILE A 57 27.92 5.81 -14.20
C ILE A 57 27.33 4.89 -15.26
N LYS A 58 26.00 4.80 -15.33
CA LYS A 58 25.30 4.09 -16.39
C LYS A 58 24.49 5.05 -17.25
N ALA A 59 24.64 4.90 -18.54
CA ALA A 59 24.01 5.76 -19.52
C ALA A 59 23.44 4.97 -20.68
N PHE A 60 22.28 5.41 -21.13
CA PHE A 60 21.70 4.99 -22.39
C PHE A 60 22.08 6.02 -23.45
N TYR A 61 22.59 5.60 -24.60
CA TYR A 61 23.06 6.47 -25.68
C TYR A 61 22.69 5.92 -27.05
N PHE A 62 22.08 6.75 -27.91
CA PHE A 62 21.79 6.43 -29.30
C PHE A 62 23.02 6.73 -30.15
N GLY A 63 23.87 5.73 -30.33
CA GLY A 63 25.14 5.86 -31.06
C GLY A 63 26.24 4.96 -30.49
N ASP A 64 27.48 5.31 -30.81
CA ASP A 64 28.68 4.64 -30.32
C ASP A 64 28.95 5.00 -28.84
N GLY A 65 29.16 3.99 -27.98
CA GLY A 65 29.45 4.19 -26.56
C GLY A 65 30.75 4.97 -26.32
N GLU A 66 31.70 4.93 -27.25
CA GLU A 66 32.94 5.71 -27.18
C GLU A 66 32.70 7.23 -27.36
N GLU A 67 31.55 7.66 -27.90
CA GLU A 67 31.20 9.08 -27.96
C GLU A 67 30.83 9.64 -26.58
N ILE A 68 29.96 8.94 -25.84
CA ILE A 68 29.58 9.35 -24.49
C ILE A 68 30.73 9.19 -23.49
N LYS A 69 31.60 8.20 -23.69
CA LYS A 69 32.83 8.04 -22.91
C LYS A 69 33.72 9.27 -23.00
N ARG A 70 33.96 9.79 -24.21
CA ARG A 70 34.72 11.02 -24.45
C ARG A 70 34.06 12.22 -23.79
N GLU A 71 32.74 12.35 -23.90
CA GLU A 71 31.99 13.43 -23.22
C GLU A 71 32.18 13.39 -21.69
N ILE A 72 32.24 12.19 -21.09
CA ILE A 72 32.53 12.04 -19.65
C ILE A 72 33.98 12.42 -19.32
N GLU A 73 34.95 11.98 -20.13
CA GLU A 73 36.37 12.28 -19.93
C GLU A 73 36.68 13.78 -20.10
N ASP A 74 35.99 14.46 -21.03
CA ASP A 74 36.11 15.90 -21.28
C ASP A 74 35.64 16.76 -20.08
N GLN A 75 34.83 16.19 -19.18
CA GLN A 75 34.48 16.82 -17.90
C GLN A 75 35.58 16.65 -16.83
N GLY A 76 36.71 16.04 -17.17
CA GLY A 76 37.87 15.83 -16.29
C GLY A 76 37.76 14.60 -15.38
N ILE A 77 36.92 13.61 -15.73
CA ILE A 77 36.84 12.34 -15.00
C ILE A 77 37.73 11.29 -15.67
N ARG A 78 38.47 10.56 -14.83
CA ARG A 78 39.17 9.36 -15.28
C ARG A 78 38.25 8.15 -15.22
N ILE A 79 38.05 7.51 -16.37
CA ILE A 79 37.37 6.24 -16.50
C ILE A 79 38.40 5.11 -16.30
N ASN A 80 38.10 4.21 -15.37
CA ASN A 80 38.94 3.05 -15.04
C ASN A 80 38.45 1.78 -15.74
N GLY A 81 37.15 1.70 -16.03
CA GLY A 81 36.52 0.56 -16.69
C GLY A 81 35.35 1.04 -17.54
N PHE A 82 35.14 0.37 -18.68
CA PHE A 82 34.05 0.67 -19.60
C PHE A 82 33.51 -0.65 -20.15
N ASN A 83 32.20 -0.85 -20.03
CA ASN A 83 31.46 -1.94 -20.66
C ASN A 83 30.27 -1.36 -21.41
N GLU A 84 29.91 -2.00 -22.53
CA GLU A 84 28.76 -1.59 -23.33
C GLU A 84 27.96 -2.79 -23.79
N LYS A 85 26.65 -2.58 -23.94
CA LYS A 85 25.72 -3.55 -24.50
C LYS A 85 24.73 -2.86 -25.40
N TYR A 86 24.51 -3.42 -26.59
CA TYR A 86 23.61 -2.83 -27.58
C TYR A 86 22.22 -3.48 -27.60
N MET A 87 21.19 -2.63 -27.64
CA MET A 87 19.80 -2.98 -27.87
C MET A 87 19.31 -2.28 -29.15
N GLY A 88 19.62 -2.87 -30.31
CA GLY A 88 19.46 -2.16 -31.58
C GLY A 88 20.47 -1.01 -31.66
N GLU A 89 19.99 0.21 -31.90
CA GLU A 89 20.83 1.42 -31.99
C GLU A 89 21.16 2.06 -30.62
N LEU A 90 20.62 1.50 -29.53
CA LEU A 90 20.80 2.02 -28.19
C LEU A 90 21.96 1.29 -27.47
N CYS A 91 23.04 2.00 -27.17
CA CYS A 91 24.06 1.55 -26.20
C CYS A 91 23.51 1.71 -24.78
N ASP A 92 23.63 0.66 -23.98
CA ASP A 92 23.64 0.70 -22.53
C ASP A 92 25.09 0.60 -22.07
N CYS A 93 25.61 1.74 -21.63
CA CYS A 93 27.01 1.98 -21.39
C CYS A 93 27.24 2.07 -19.87
N ASP A 94 28.25 1.36 -19.35
CA ASP A 94 28.61 1.29 -17.92
C ASP A 94 30.06 1.71 -17.73
N PHE A 95 30.27 2.77 -16.94
CA PHE A 95 31.56 3.38 -16.70
C PHE A 95 31.93 3.27 -15.22
N GLU A 96 33.05 2.61 -14.93
CA GLU A 96 33.68 2.65 -13.62
C GLU A 96 34.64 3.85 -13.57
N ILE A 97 34.46 4.72 -12.58
CA ILE A 97 35.22 5.96 -12.43
C ILE A 97 35.79 6.10 -11.02
N SER A 98 36.90 6.83 -10.90
CA SER A 98 37.43 7.27 -9.60
C SER A 98 37.16 8.75 -9.39
N LEU A 99 36.61 9.11 -8.24
CA LEU A 99 36.30 10.50 -7.92
C LEU A 99 37.03 11.01 -6.68
N GLY A 100 37.44 12.29 -6.75
CA GLY A 100 37.94 13.03 -5.59
C GLY A 100 36.84 13.69 -4.75
N SER A 101 35.65 13.96 -5.33
CA SER A 101 34.51 14.53 -4.60
C SER A 101 33.17 14.14 -5.20
N ILE A 102 32.13 14.01 -4.36
CA ILE A 102 30.74 13.74 -4.78
C ILE A 102 30.13 14.95 -5.50
N ALA A 103 30.51 16.17 -5.11
CA ALA A 103 30.03 17.40 -5.76
C ALA A 103 30.39 17.43 -7.26
N SER A 104 31.56 16.91 -7.61
CA SER A 104 31.97 16.72 -9.01
C SER A 104 31.00 15.82 -9.76
N LEU A 105 30.62 14.67 -9.18
CA LEU A 105 29.67 13.73 -9.82
C LEU A 105 28.33 14.41 -10.12
N LYS A 106 27.76 15.14 -9.14
CA LYS A 106 26.47 15.83 -9.32
C LYS A 106 26.50 16.81 -10.49
N LYS A 107 27.56 17.62 -10.55
CA LYS A 107 27.75 18.60 -11.63
C LYS A 107 27.86 17.90 -13.00
N ILE A 108 28.63 16.83 -13.08
CA ILE A 108 28.87 16.09 -14.32
C ILE A 108 27.58 15.43 -14.83
N VAL A 109 26.88 14.69 -13.96
CA VAL A 109 25.63 14.02 -14.33
C VAL A 109 24.62 15.03 -14.85
N ARG A 110 24.50 16.19 -14.19
CA ARG A 110 23.63 17.27 -14.65
C ARG A 110 24.07 17.81 -16.02
N ASN A 111 25.33 18.19 -16.18
CA ASN A 111 25.85 18.76 -17.42
C ASN A 111 25.67 17.80 -18.60
N ILE A 112 26.05 16.54 -18.44
CA ILE A 112 25.95 15.54 -19.50
C ILE A 112 24.48 15.27 -19.84
N ASN A 113 23.60 15.14 -18.84
CA ASN A 113 22.18 14.97 -19.10
C ASN A 113 21.58 16.18 -19.83
N GLU A 114 21.97 17.41 -19.49
CA GLU A 114 21.55 18.60 -20.23
C GLU A 114 22.03 18.57 -21.68
N ILE A 115 23.29 18.23 -21.93
CA ILE A 115 23.87 18.12 -23.28
C ILE A 115 23.14 17.05 -24.09
N LEU A 116 22.99 15.84 -23.55
CA LEU A 116 22.35 14.71 -24.22
C LEU A 116 20.86 14.98 -24.51
N TRP A 117 20.18 15.68 -23.59
CA TRP A 117 18.75 15.96 -23.73
C TRP A 117 18.48 17.12 -24.70
N ASN A 118 19.28 18.20 -24.66
CA ASN A 118 19.15 19.35 -25.55
C ASN A 118 19.58 19.04 -26.98
N ASN A 119 20.55 18.13 -27.18
CA ASN A 119 21.01 17.71 -28.51
C ASN A 119 20.10 16.65 -29.16
N GLY A 120 18.78 16.86 -29.12
CA GLY A 120 17.82 15.97 -29.79
C GLY A 120 17.54 14.66 -29.05
N LYS A 121 17.74 14.61 -27.72
CA LYS A 121 17.52 13.42 -26.87
C LYS A 121 18.38 12.21 -27.28
N LYS A 122 19.67 12.45 -27.52
CA LYS A 122 20.66 11.42 -27.90
C LYS A 122 20.98 10.41 -26.80
N GLY A 123 20.65 10.70 -25.54
CA GLY A 123 20.90 9.76 -24.45
C GLY A 123 20.52 10.31 -23.08
N ARG A 124 20.87 9.55 -22.03
CA ARG A 124 20.71 9.93 -20.63
C ARG A 124 21.54 9.04 -19.70
N ILE A 125 22.27 9.66 -18.79
CA ILE A 125 22.75 9.03 -17.56
C ILE A 125 21.55 8.75 -16.65
N TYR A 126 21.24 7.47 -16.46
CA TYR A 126 20.07 7.02 -15.70
C TYR A 126 20.42 6.46 -14.31
N SER A 127 21.71 6.23 -14.05
CA SER A 127 22.24 5.81 -12.76
C SER A 127 23.65 6.33 -12.59
N ALA A 128 23.96 6.82 -11.39
CA ALA A 128 25.31 7.21 -11.00
C ALA A 128 25.45 6.95 -9.50
N GLY A 129 26.44 6.22 -9.02
CA GLY A 129 26.51 5.91 -7.59
C GLY A 129 27.68 5.02 -7.23
N LYS A 130 27.93 4.88 -5.93
CA LYS A 130 29.02 4.07 -5.40
C LYS A 130 28.59 2.62 -5.17
N SER A 131 27.48 2.44 -4.49
CA SER A 131 26.95 1.11 -4.13
C SER A 131 25.84 0.63 -5.08
N LEU A 132 25.20 1.57 -5.76
CA LEU A 132 24.03 1.34 -6.61
C LEU A 132 24.42 0.93 -8.04
N GLN A 133 23.83 -0.16 -8.52
CA GLN A 133 23.74 -0.48 -9.94
C GLN A 133 22.28 -0.69 -10.33
N VAL A 134 21.83 0.03 -11.35
CA VAL A 134 20.48 -0.09 -11.92
C VAL A 134 20.55 -0.89 -13.23
N TYR A 135 19.65 -1.86 -13.38
CA TYR A 135 19.44 -2.64 -14.59
C TYR A 135 17.99 -2.51 -15.00
N LYS A 136 17.71 -1.91 -16.16
CA LYS A 136 16.33 -1.64 -16.57
C LYS A 136 16.17 -1.66 -18.08
N GLY A 137 15.00 -2.04 -18.56
CA GLY A 137 14.75 -2.13 -19.99
C GLY A 137 13.26 -2.26 -20.32
N VAL A 138 12.97 -2.48 -21.60
CA VAL A 138 11.62 -2.77 -22.10
C VAL A 138 11.44 -4.30 -22.15
N GLY A 139 10.52 -4.82 -21.35
CA GLY A 139 10.26 -6.26 -21.24
C GLY A 139 9.65 -6.61 -19.87
N TYR A 140 9.37 -7.89 -19.65
CA TYR A 140 8.99 -8.40 -18.33
C TYR A 140 10.22 -8.58 -17.43
N PRO A 141 10.04 -8.70 -16.10
CA PRO A 141 11.17 -8.87 -15.18
C PRO A 141 12.11 -10.02 -15.57
N ALA A 142 11.58 -11.17 -15.97
CA ALA A 142 12.39 -12.30 -16.41
C ALA A 142 13.20 -12.06 -17.71
N ASP A 143 12.71 -11.18 -18.59
CA ASP A 143 13.44 -10.79 -19.81
C ASP A 143 14.65 -9.92 -19.45
N ILE A 144 14.42 -8.89 -18.62
CA ILE A 144 15.47 -7.98 -18.14
C ILE A 144 16.48 -8.75 -17.29
N ALA A 145 16.04 -9.68 -16.46
CA ALA A 145 16.92 -10.52 -15.66
C ALA A 145 17.88 -11.36 -16.50
N ARG A 146 17.41 -11.94 -17.61
CA ARG A 146 18.26 -12.67 -18.57
C ARG A 146 19.18 -11.73 -19.34
N GLN A 147 18.70 -10.53 -19.67
CA GLN A 147 19.52 -9.56 -20.39
C GLN A 147 20.72 -9.09 -19.57
N TYR A 148 20.60 -8.96 -18.26
CA TYR A 148 21.66 -8.43 -17.39
C TYR A 148 22.26 -9.49 -16.45
N ASP A 149 22.03 -10.78 -16.73
CA ASP A 149 22.54 -11.91 -15.94
C ASP A 149 22.24 -11.81 -14.43
N ILE A 150 21.09 -11.22 -14.08
CA ILE A 150 20.69 -10.89 -12.71
C ILE A 150 20.61 -12.14 -11.82
N TYR A 151 20.34 -13.31 -12.39
CA TYR A 151 20.27 -14.57 -11.65
C TYR A 151 21.57 -14.92 -10.90
N GLU A 152 22.71 -14.42 -11.39
CA GLU A 152 24.05 -14.68 -10.84
C GLU A 152 24.57 -13.53 -9.96
N VAL A 153 23.83 -12.43 -9.85
CA VAL A 153 24.24 -11.25 -9.07
C VAL A 153 23.77 -11.38 -7.62
N GLU A 154 24.61 -11.01 -6.67
CA GLU A 154 24.27 -10.94 -5.24
C GLU A 154 24.37 -9.49 -4.71
N GLY A 155 23.52 -9.15 -3.74
CA GLY A 155 23.42 -7.80 -3.19
C GLY A 155 23.09 -7.74 -1.69
N ASP A 156 23.43 -6.63 -1.04
CA ASP A 156 23.03 -6.35 0.34
C ASP A 156 21.55 -5.91 0.40
N MET A 157 21.08 -5.20 -0.63
CA MET A 157 19.71 -4.75 -0.79
C MET A 157 19.32 -4.75 -2.26
N TRP A 158 18.07 -5.08 -2.54
CA TRP A 158 17.48 -5.01 -3.87
C TRP A 158 16.14 -4.30 -3.85
N ILE A 159 15.87 -3.55 -4.91
CA ILE A 159 14.52 -3.12 -5.27
C ILE A 159 14.24 -3.49 -6.73
N ALA A 160 13.01 -3.90 -7.02
CA ALA A 160 12.60 -4.39 -8.32
C ALA A 160 11.20 -3.91 -8.69
N HIS A 161 10.93 -3.83 -10.00
CA HIS A 161 9.68 -3.30 -10.52
C HIS A 161 9.22 -4.00 -11.80
N THR A 162 7.91 -4.16 -11.93
CA THR A 162 7.21 -4.47 -13.18
C THR A 162 6.19 -3.38 -13.49
N ARG A 163 6.22 -2.85 -14.71
CA ARG A 163 5.57 -1.58 -15.07
C ARG A 163 4.29 -1.77 -15.85
N GLN A 164 3.28 -0.97 -15.53
CA GLN A 164 2.19 -0.63 -16.44
C GLN A 164 2.26 0.87 -16.76
N PRO A 165 2.57 1.28 -18.01
CA PRO A 165 2.64 2.69 -18.36
C PRO A 165 1.25 3.32 -18.31
N THR A 166 1.11 4.40 -17.53
CA THR A 166 -0.09 5.25 -17.49
C THR A 166 0.15 6.58 -18.19
N ASN A 167 1.29 7.22 -17.92
CA ASN A 167 1.56 8.61 -18.31
C ASN A 167 2.77 8.79 -19.26
N SER A 168 3.46 7.72 -19.67
CA SER A 168 4.57 7.83 -20.62
C SER A 168 4.61 6.71 -21.65
N PRO A 169 5.26 6.91 -22.82
CA PRO A 169 5.12 6.03 -24.00
C PRO A 169 5.59 4.58 -23.78
N GLY A 170 6.49 4.35 -22.80
CA GLY A 170 7.03 3.03 -22.49
C GLY A 170 7.77 2.35 -23.65
N SER A 171 8.18 3.12 -24.66
CA SER A 171 8.88 2.62 -25.85
C SER A 171 10.39 2.54 -25.67
N TYR A 172 10.95 3.23 -24.67
CA TYR A 172 12.39 3.23 -24.39
C TYR A 172 12.70 2.93 -22.92
N PRO A 173 13.87 2.30 -22.63
CA PRO A 173 14.32 1.96 -21.29
C PRO A 173 14.40 3.12 -20.29
N TYR A 174 14.57 4.36 -20.76
CA TYR A 174 14.65 5.55 -19.91
C TYR A 174 13.43 5.72 -19.00
N TRP A 175 12.25 5.30 -19.45
CA TRP A 175 10.99 5.38 -18.70
C TRP A 175 10.70 4.15 -17.85
N SER A 176 11.55 3.12 -17.92
CA SER A 176 11.44 1.96 -17.05
C SER A 176 12.00 2.30 -15.67
N HIS A 177 11.35 1.77 -14.64
CA HIS A 177 11.90 1.74 -13.29
C HIS A 177 13.01 0.70 -13.16
N PRO A 178 13.89 0.81 -12.15
CA PRO A 178 13.99 1.89 -11.15
C PRO A 178 14.46 3.24 -11.72
N PHE A 179 14.08 4.32 -11.05
CA PHE A 179 14.68 5.64 -11.24
C PHE A 179 15.70 5.88 -10.14
N SER A 180 16.73 6.67 -10.42
CA SER A 180 17.77 6.95 -9.45
C SER A 180 18.19 8.41 -9.45
N ALA A 181 18.67 8.86 -8.31
CA ALA A 181 19.32 10.13 -8.09
C ALA A 181 20.54 9.88 -7.20
N PHE A 182 21.71 9.73 -7.81
CA PHE A 182 22.93 9.31 -7.13
C PHE A 182 22.76 7.95 -6.42
N ASP A 183 23.14 7.87 -5.14
CA ASP A 183 23.01 6.69 -4.29
C ASP A 183 21.58 6.45 -3.76
N VAL A 184 20.57 7.04 -4.41
CA VAL A 184 19.14 6.81 -4.18
C VAL A 184 18.55 6.08 -5.38
N ALA A 185 17.78 5.02 -5.15
CA ALA A 185 16.94 4.38 -6.17
C ALA A 185 15.49 4.23 -5.69
N ILE A 186 14.54 4.45 -6.60
CA ILE A 186 13.11 4.39 -6.31
C ILE A 186 12.37 3.50 -7.31
N VAL A 187 11.49 2.67 -6.77
CA VAL A 187 10.40 2.01 -7.50
C VAL A 187 9.06 2.49 -6.96
N HIS A 188 8.09 2.70 -7.84
CA HIS A 188 6.83 3.34 -7.48
C HIS A 188 5.65 2.71 -8.24
N ASN A 189 4.56 2.48 -7.53
CA ASN A 189 3.28 2.08 -8.09
C ASN A 189 2.24 3.16 -7.75
N GLY A 190 1.70 3.82 -8.77
CA GLY A 190 0.78 4.93 -8.54
C GLY A 190 0.89 6.05 -9.58
N ASP A 191 0.27 7.17 -9.25
CA ASP A 191 0.31 8.44 -9.98
C ASP A 191 0.29 9.58 -8.96
N VAL A 192 1.29 10.46 -9.02
CA VAL A 192 1.49 11.52 -8.03
C VAL A 192 0.88 12.82 -8.53
N SER A 193 -0.28 13.19 -8.00
CA SER A 193 -0.95 14.44 -8.37
C SER A 193 -0.18 15.71 -7.96
N SER A 194 0.75 15.61 -7.01
CA SER A 194 1.62 16.72 -6.60
C SER A 194 2.81 16.97 -7.55
N PHE A 195 2.94 16.21 -8.65
CA PHE A 195 4.09 16.24 -9.57
C PHE A 195 4.56 17.65 -9.91
N GLY A 196 3.67 18.54 -10.34
CA GLY A 196 4.04 19.92 -10.71
C GLY A 196 4.64 20.71 -9.55
N ALA A 197 4.05 20.63 -8.35
CA ALA A 197 4.60 21.29 -7.17
C ALA A 197 5.97 20.72 -6.76
N ASN A 198 6.15 19.41 -6.91
CA ASN A 198 7.41 18.73 -6.64
C ASN A 198 8.51 19.14 -7.63
N VAL A 199 8.19 19.27 -8.92
CA VAL A 199 9.12 19.78 -9.95
C VAL A 199 9.52 21.23 -9.65
N GLU A 200 8.57 22.11 -9.35
CA GLU A 200 8.85 23.51 -9.00
C GLU A 200 9.76 23.63 -7.77
N PHE A 201 9.54 22.78 -6.75
CA PHE A 201 10.39 22.71 -5.57
C PHE A 201 11.84 22.40 -5.93
N LEU A 202 12.04 21.38 -6.78
CA LEU A 202 13.36 20.96 -7.25
C LEU A 202 14.02 22.01 -8.18
N GLN A 203 13.25 22.61 -9.08
CA GLN A 203 13.74 23.65 -9.99
C GLN A 203 14.18 24.90 -9.24
N SER A 204 13.47 25.29 -8.18
CA SER A 204 13.88 26.40 -7.31
C SER A 204 15.23 26.16 -6.61
N ARG A 205 15.68 24.91 -6.56
CA ARG A 205 16.97 24.46 -6.00
C ARG A 205 18.02 24.11 -7.06
N GLY A 206 17.71 24.35 -8.33
CA GLY A 206 18.65 24.18 -9.44
C GLY A 206 18.68 22.78 -10.06
N TRP A 207 17.68 21.94 -9.78
CA TRP A 207 17.48 20.67 -10.48
C TRP A 207 16.59 20.86 -11.72
N GLY A 208 16.96 20.24 -12.84
CA GLY A 208 16.21 20.32 -14.09
C GLY A 208 16.48 19.10 -14.99
N GLY A 209 16.00 19.14 -16.23
CA GLY A 209 16.27 18.08 -17.22
C GLY A 209 15.61 16.73 -16.89
N PHE A 210 14.44 16.76 -16.24
CA PHE A 210 13.65 15.57 -15.93
C PHE A 210 13.07 14.92 -17.19
N VAL A 211 12.95 13.61 -17.19
CA VAL A 211 12.32 12.80 -18.27
C VAL A 211 10.79 12.82 -18.22
N GLY A 212 10.23 13.53 -17.24
CA GLY A 212 8.79 13.72 -17.08
C GLY A 212 8.08 12.55 -16.39
N THR A 213 8.69 11.98 -15.34
CA THR A 213 8.03 10.93 -14.54
C THR A 213 8.12 11.23 -13.06
N ASP A 214 7.04 10.93 -12.33
CA ASP A 214 6.94 11.19 -10.89
C ASP A 214 8.02 10.48 -10.10
N SER A 215 8.39 9.27 -10.51
CA SER A 215 9.37 8.45 -9.80
C SER A 215 10.79 9.00 -9.87
N GLU A 216 11.14 9.66 -10.97
CA GLU A 216 12.39 10.41 -11.06
C GLU A 216 12.35 11.62 -10.11
N VAL A 217 11.25 12.35 -10.13
CA VAL A 217 11.06 13.51 -9.24
C VAL A 217 11.12 13.10 -7.77
N MET A 218 10.54 11.96 -7.39
CA MET A 218 10.68 11.40 -6.03
C MET A 218 12.14 11.13 -5.66
N ALA A 219 12.95 10.60 -6.59
CA ALA A 219 14.34 10.27 -6.30
C ALA A 219 15.16 11.53 -6.03
N PHE A 220 14.98 12.56 -6.86
CA PHE A 220 15.63 13.86 -6.65
C PHE A 220 15.07 14.61 -5.44
N LEU A 221 13.78 14.48 -5.11
CA LEU A 221 13.22 15.03 -3.87
C LEU A 221 13.90 14.42 -2.64
N PHE A 222 14.03 13.10 -2.59
CA PHE A 222 14.68 12.42 -1.47
C PHE A 222 16.14 12.86 -1.34
N GLU A 223 16.89 12.84 -2.45
CA GLU A 223 18.29 13.29 -2.48
C GLU A 223 18.45 14.74 -2.02
N GLU A 224 17.61 15.65 -2.51
CA GLU A 224 17.69 17.07 -2.17
C GLU A 224 17.46 17.29 -0.68
N LEU A 225 16.40 16.70 -0.13
CA LEU A 225 16.06 16.82 1.29
C LEU A 225 17.15 16.24 2.20
N ILE A 226 17.76 15.12 1.81
CA ILE A 226 18.92 14.55 2.53
C ILE A 226 20.12 15.52 2.46
N SER A 227 20.35 16.13 1.30
CA SER A 227 21.47 17.07 1.11
C SER A 227 21.32 18.38 1.89
N GLU A 228 20.09 18.77 2.22
CA GLU A 228 19.79 19.89 3.14
C GLU A 228 20.11 19.53 4.61
N GLY A 229 20.50 18.28 4.91
CA GLY A 229 20.92 17.82 6.23
C GLY A 229 19.83 17.15 7.06
N LEU A 230 18.66 16.87 6.47
CA LEU A 230 17.57 16.16 7.14
C LEU A 230 17.92 14.67 7.31
N SER A 231 17.44 14.07 8.40
CA SER A 231 17.56 12.63 8.62
C SER A 231 16.63 11.84 7.70
N VAL A 232 16.94 10.56 7.46
CA VAL A 232 16.10 9.65 6.66
C VAL A 232 14.64 9.63 7.15
N GLU A 233 14.41 9.68 8.46
CA GLU A 233 13.06 9.68 9.03
C GLU A 233 12.32 11.00 8.78
N GLU A 234 13.00 12.15 8.90
CA GLU A 234 12.42 13.46 8.58
C GLU A 234 12.05 13.56 7.09
N VAL A 235 12.95 13.15 6.19
CA VAL A 235 12.69 13.12 4.74
C VAL A 235 11.51 12.22 4.43
N THR A 236 11.50 11.00 4.99
CA THR A 236 10.41 10.03 4.79
C THR A 236 9.07 10.60 5.28
N ARG A 237 9.06 11.23 6.47
CA ARG A 237 7.86 11.86 7.05
C ARG A 237 7.36 13.03 6.20
N ILE A 238 8.25 13.88 5.68
CA ILE A 238 7.88 14.99 4.79
C ILE A 238 7.26 14.44 3.50
N MET A 239 7.95 13.54 2.81
CA MET A 239 7.50 12.99 1.52
C MET A 239 6.18 12.22 1.66
N SER A 240 5.99 11.46 2.75
CA SER A 240 4.76 10.68 2.99
C SER A 240 3.51 11.53 3.22
N ASN A 241 3.67 12.84 3.45
CA ASN A 241 2.57 13.79 3.59
C ASN A 241 1.49 13.34 4.60
N PRO A 242 1.86 13.17 5.88
CA PRO A 242 0.96 12.63 6.87
C PRO A 242 -0.25 13.55 7.11
N SER A 243 -1.32 12.98 7.66
CA SER A 243 -2.57 13.72 7.85
C SER A 243 -2.35 14.95 8.73
N ARG A 244 -2.70 16.14 8.20
CA ARG A 244 -2.79 17.37 9.01
C ARG A 244 -3.82 17.30 10.14
N ARG A 245 -4.64 16.24 10.22
CA ARG A 245 -5.59 16.01 11.32
C ARG A 245 -4.97 15.14 12.41
N PHE A 246 -4.38 14.01 12.03
CA PHE A 246 -3.98 12.95 12.96
C PHE A 246 -2.47 12.83 13.19
N SER A 247 -1.63 13.35 12.28
CA SER A 247 -0.16 13.23 12.37
C SER A 247 0.51 14.44 11.70
N LYS A 248 0.47 15.59 12.37
CA LYS A 248 0.95 16.87 11.83
C LYS A 248 2.47 16.94 11.82
N LEU A 249 3.04 17.39 10.70
CA LEU A 249 4.35 18.03 10.69
C LEU A 249 4.32 19.30 11.55
N ASN A 250 5.48 19.72 12.06
CA ASN A 250 5.52 21.02 12.74
C ASN A 250 5.23 22.15 11.73
N VAL A 251 4.80 23.32 12.21
CA VAL A 251 4.29 24.40 11.33
C VAL A 251 5.36 24.91 10.37
N GLU A 252 6.62 24.96 10.81
CA GLU A 252 7.74 25.43 10.03
C GLU A 252 8.11 24.44 8.93
N GLU A 253 8.26 23.15 9.26
CA GLU A 253 8.46 22.06 8.30
C GLU A 253 7.33 22.00 7.25
N ASP A 254 6.07 22.04 7.72
CA ASP A 254 4.90 21.99 6.84
C ASP A 254 4.89 23.17 5.86
N TYR A 255 5.40 24.34 6.28
CA TYR A 255 5.50 25.52 5.43
C TYR A 255 6.68 25.42 4.46
N ILE A 256 7.89 25.18 4.94
CA ILE A 256 9.12 25.16 4.13
C ILE A 256 9.06 24.06 3.07
N TYR A 257 8.63 22.86 3.47
CA TYR A 257 8.65 21.66 2.64
C TYR A 257 7.31 21.32 2.01
N ARG A 258 6.34 22.24 2.03
CA ARG A 258 4.97 22.00 1.52
C ARG A 258 4.92 21.40 0.11
N ASN A 259 5.86 21.79 -0.75
CA ASN A 259 5.96 21.39 -2.15
C ASN A 259 6.83 20.14 -2.36
N ALA A 260 7.48 19.61 -1.32
CA ALA A 260 8.21 18.33 -1.36
C ALA A 260 7.33 17.13 -0.93
N ARG A 261 6.13 17.41 -0.41
CA ARG A 261 5.16 16.41 -0.01
C ARG A 261 4.53 15.75 -1.23
N LEU A 262 4.33 14.44 -1.14
CA LEU A 262 3.68 13.66 -2.19
C LEU A 262 2.16 13.62 -1.93
N ASP A 263 1.37 13.73 -3.00
CA ASP A 263 -0.08 13.55 -2.94
C ASP A 263 -0.57 12.79 -4.16
N GLY A 264 -1.74 12.16 -4.05
CA GLY A 264 -2.27 11.22 -5.04
C GLY A 264 -2.03 9.75 -4.65
N PRO A 265 -2.55 8.80 -5.43
CA PRO A 265 -2.41 7.37 -5.14
C PRO A 265 -0.98 6.88 -5.40
N PHE A 266 -0.22 6.54 -4.36
CA PHE A 266 1.13 6.01 -4.52
C PHE A 266 1.55 4.99 -3.46
N THR A 267 2.44 4.09 -3.85
CA THR A 267 3.34 3.35 -2.97
C THR A 267 4.72 3.39 -3.60
N ALA A 268 5.75 3.67 -2.80
CA ALA A 268 7.12 3.68 -3.27
C ALA A 268 8.05 2.94 -2.32
N ILE A 269 9.08 2.31 -2.90
CA ILE A 269 10.20 1.74 -2.17
C ILE A 269 11.43 2.55 -2.56
N ILE A 270 12.14 3.05 -1.55
CA ILE A 270 13.34 3.86 -1.69
C ILE A 270 14.50 3.06 -1.10
N GLY A 271 15.49 2.77 -1.93
CA GLY A 271 16.80 2.30 -1.50
C GLY A 271 17.75 3.48 -1.43
N TYR A 272 18.49 3.60 -0.33
CA TYR A 272 19.43 4.70 -0.12
C TYR A 272 20.72 4.20 0.55
N ASP A 273 21.86 4.63 0.04
CA ASP A 273 23.16 4.46 0.69
C ASP A 273 23.64 5.80 1.27
N SER A 274 23.80 5.85 2.59
CA SER A 274 24.33 7.04 3.30
C SER A 274 25.85 7.15 3.25
N GLY A 275 26.52 6.26 2.54
CA GLY A 275 27.97 6.09 2.46
C GLY A 275 28.53 5.13 3.51
N ASN A 276 27.79 4.84 4.58
CA ASN A 276 28.18 3.95 5.66
C ASN A 276 27.09 2.96 6.10
N ASP A 277 25.88 3.08 5.57
CA ASP A 277 24.73 2.23 5.91
C ASP A 277 23.76 2.21 4.72
N LEU A 278 22.98 1.14 4.62
CA LEU A 278 21.93 1.02 3.59
C LEU A 278 20.57 1.11 4.25
N PHE A 279 19.69 1.93 3.68
CA PHE A 279 18.32 2.12 4.13
C PHE A 279 17.35 1.63 3.07
N MET A 280 16.38 0.82 3.50
CA MET A 280 15.21 0.46 2.71
C MET A 280 13.98 1.09 3.35
N ILE A 281 13.33 1.97 2.59
CA ILE A 281 12.18 2.75 3.05
C ILE A 281 10.96 2.38 2.20
N GLY A 282 9.82 2.20 2.85
CA GLY A 282 8.52 1.99 2.20
C GLY A 282 7.55 3.09 2.58
N ILE A 283 7.02 3.80 1.59
CA ILE A 283 6.01 4.85 1.79
C ILE A 283 4.75 4.54 1.00
N ALA A 284 3.60 4.95 1.52
CA ALA A 284 2.34 4.91 0.81
C ALA A 284 1.55 6.19 1.06
N ASP A 285 0.64 6.50 0.15
CA ASP A 285 -0.25 7.64 0.30
C ASP A 285 -1.15 7.48 1.53
N ARG A 286 -1.54 8.61 2.13
CA ARG A 286 -2.33 8.64 3.37
C ARG A 286 -3.72 8.00 3.26
N ALA A 287 -4.26 7.89 2.05
CA ALA A 287 -5.53 7.22 1.79
C ALA A 287 -5.34 5.75 1.40
N LYS A 288 -4.08 5.28 1.31
CA LYS A 288 -3.64 3.93 1.00
C LYS A 288 -4.39 3.36 -0.20
N PHE A 289 -4.34 4.08 -1.33
CA PHE A 289 -5.00 3.67 -2.58
C PHE A 289 -4.26 2.55 -3.30
N ARG A 290 -2.99 2.32 -2.93
CA ARG A 290 -2.15 1.26 -3.47
C ARG A 290 -1.71 0.33 -2.34
N PRO A 291 -1.72 -0.99 -2.57
CA PRO A 291 -1.35 -1.95 -1.54
C PRO A 291 0.15 -1.93 -1.30
N VAL A 292 0.51 -2.12 -0.04
CA VAL A 292 1.89 -2.26 0.42
C VAL A 292 1.91 -3.24 1.60
N ILE A 293 2.71 -4.27 1.42
CA ILE A 293 2.88 -5.37 2.37
C ILE A 293 4.30 -5.31 2.89
N ILE A 294 4.45 -5.36 4.20
CA ILE A 294 5.74 -5.42 4.88
C ILE A 294 5.92 -6.83 5.42
N GLY A 295 7.14 -7.33 5.39
CA GLY A 295 7.46 -8.58 6.06
C GLY A 295 8.86 -8.63 6.62
N GLU A 296 9.09 -9.60 7.48
CA GLU A 296 10.42 -9.98 7.95
C GLU A 296 10.50 -11.47 8.22
N ASP A 297 11.71 -12.01 8.10
CA ASP A 297 12.07 -13.32 8.62
C ASP A 297 13.41 -13.25 9.39
N GLU A 298 14.05 -14.39 9.61
CA GLU A 298 15.35 -14.47 10.30
C GLU A 298 16.47 -13.70 9.58
N ASN A 299 16.40 -13.56 8.26
CA ASN A 299 17.48 -13.06 7.42
C ASN A 299 17.18 -11.70 6.79
N TYR A 300 15.92 -11.43 6.46
CA TYR A 300 15.57 -10.33 5.56
C TYR A 300 14.38 -9.50 6.06
N TYR A 301 14.37 -8.23 5.65
CA TYR A 301 13.21 -7.35 5.64
C TYR A 301 12.66 -7.24 4.22
N TYR A 302 11.34 -7.14 4.07
CA TYR A 302 10.65 -7.14 2.79
C TYR A 302 9.64 -6.00 2.68
N ILE A 303 9.52 -5.44 1.48
CA ILE A 303 8.40 -4.59 1.07
C ILE A 303 7.88 -5.13 -0.27
N ALA A 304 6.58 -5.35 -0.40
CA ALA A 304 5.97 -5.94 -1.58
C ALA A 304 4.62 -5.32 -1.90
N SER A 305 4.19 -5.44 -3.16
CA SER A 305 2.82 -5.08 -3.55
C SER A 305 1.79 -6.12 -3.12
N GLU A 306 2.19 -7.38 -3.05
CA GLU A 306 1.32 -8.50 -2.66
C GLU A 306 2.08 -9.48 -1.75
N GLU A 307 1.37 -10.11 -0.82
CA GLU A 307 1.96 -11.02 0.18
C GLU A 307 2.61 -12.26 -0.45
N ASN A 308 2.12 -12.71 -1.61
CA ASN A 308 2.67 -13.86 -2.32
C ASN A 308 4.15 -13.68 -2.70
N GLN A 309 4.60 -12.45 -2.99
CA GLN A 309 6.00 -12.14 -3.29
C GLN A 309 6.91 -12.47 -2.11
N ILE A 310 6.47 -12.18 -0.89
CA ILE A 310 7.21 -12.46 0.35
C ILE A 310 7.12 -13.95 0.67
N ARG A 311 5.91 -14.52 0.65
CA ARG A 311 5.65 -15.92 1.04
C ARG A 311 6.29 -16.94 0.11
N MET A 312 6.52 -16.59 -1.15
CA MET A 312 7.28 -17.42 -2.08
C MET A 312 8.71 -17.65 -1.60
N LEU A 313 9.35 -16.62 -1.06
CA LEU A 313 10.72 -16.69 -0.56
C LEU A 313 10.76 -17.25 0.87
N SER A 314 9.79 -16.84 1.69
CA SER A 314 9.74 -17.19 3.11
C SER A 314 8.29 -17.47 3.53
N PRO A 315 7.81 -18.73 3.39
CA PRO A 315 6.43 -19.09 3.72
C PRO A 315 6.03 -18.76 5.16
N SER A 316 6.99 -18.81 6.09
CA SER A 316 6.80 -18.55 7.52
C SER A 316 7.04 -17.10 7.96
N ALA A 317 7.38 -16.19 7.03
CA ALA A 317 7.66 -14.78 7.33
C ALA A 317 6.57 -14.14 8.22
N LYS A 318 6.95 -13.19 9.05
CA LYS A 318 5.98 -12.31 9.68
C LYS A 318 5.57 -11.26 8.65
N VAL A 319 4.27 -11.09 8.40
CA VAL A 319 3.76 -10.18 7.37
C VAL A 319 2.68 -9.28 7.96
N TRP A 320 2.72 -7.99 7.64
CA TRP A 320 1.73 -7.00 8.05
C TRP A 320 1.56 -5.91 6.98
N THR A 321 0.60 -5.02 7.18
CA THR A 321 0.35 -3.86 6.30
C THR A 321 0.79 -2.57 6.98
N LEU A 322 1.25 -1.60 6.17
CA LEU A 322 1.40 -0.22 6.63
C LEU A 322 0.04 0.32 7.09
N GLU A 323 0.06 1.06 8.19
CA GLU A 323 -1.07 1.88 8.60
C GLU A 323 -1.19 3.07 7.62
N PRO A 324 -2.41 3.49 7.23
CA PRO A 324 -2.61 4.62 6.33
C PRO A 324 -1.85 5.88 6.79
N GLY A 325 -1.03 6.46 5.90
CA GLY A 325 -0.23 7.66 6.17
C GLY A 325 1.02 7.43 7.01
N ASN A 326 1.38 6.17 7.29
CA ASN A 326 2.60 5.78 7.98
C ASN A 326 3.64 5.24 6.98
N TYR A 327 4.85 4.95 7.45
CA TYR A 327 5.98 4.54 6.62
C TYR A 327 6.87 3.51 7.31
N PHE A 328 7.54 2.69 6.51
CA PHE A 328 8.51 1.68 6.95
C PHE A 328 9.94 2.16 6.72
N ILE A 329 10.83 1.91 7.67
CA ILE A 329 12.28 2.15 7.54
C ILE A 329 13.03 0.99 8.19
N ALA A 330 13.89 0.33 7.41
CA ALA A 330 14.91 -0.58 7.92
C ALA A 330 16.29 -0.15 7.44
N SER A 331 17.30 -0.40 8.28
CA SER A 331 18.70 -0.18 7.95
C SER A 331 19.49 -1.49 8.08
N LEU A 332 20.50 -1.65 7.23
CA LEU A 332 21.40 -2.81 7.25
C LEU A 332 22.11 -2.93 8.59
N LEU A 333 22.64 -1.83 9.12
CA LEU A 333 23.45 -1.82 10.35
C LEU A 333 22.63 -1.62 11.63
N LYS A 334 21.56 -0.84 11.59
CA LYS A 334 20.70 -0.47 12.74
C LYS A 334 19.49 -1.38 12.89
N GLY A 335 19.14 -2.16 11.87
CA GLY A 335 17.95 -3.01 11.88
C GLY A 335 16.67 -2.23 11.62
N LEU A 336 15.55 -2.70 12.19
CA LEU A 336 14.24 -2.08 12.00
C LEU A 336 14.15 -0.77 12.79
N ILE A 337 13.99 0.36 12.07
CA ILE A 337 13.88 1.70 12.66
C ILE A 337 12.41 2.06 12.87
N ASN A 338 11.59 1.92 11.81
CA ASN A 338 10.16 2.17 11.87
C ASN A 338 9.41 1.03 11.15
N PRO A 339 8.55 0.27 11.86
CA PRO A 339 7.76 -0.81 11.25
C PRO A 339 6.55 -0.33 10.44
N GLY A 340 6.20 0.96 10.49
CA GLY A 340 5.03 1.54 9.82
C GLY A 340 3.67 1.18 10.42
N ARG A 341 3.66 0.59 11.61
CA ARG A 341 2.50 0.33 12.48
C ARG A 341 2.97 0.10 13.91
N ASP A 342 2.15 0.42 14.91
CA ASP A 342 2.42 0.04 16.30
C ASP A 342 2.81 -1.45 16.45
N VAL A 343 3.96 -1.70 17.08
CA VAL A 343 4.56 -3.03 17.23
C VAL A 343 3.62 -4.02 17.92
N SER A 344 2.81 -3.57 18.88
CA SER A 344 1.86 -4.42 19.60
C SER A 344 0.78 -4.97 18.66
N LYS A 345 0.37 -4.19 17.65
CA LYS A 345 -0.60 -4.59 16.63
C LYS A 345 0.00 -5.52 15.57
N ILE A 346 1.30 -5.48 15.31
CA ILE A 346 1.93 -6.38 14.32
C ILE A 346 1.78 -7.85 14.73
N SER A 347 1.73 -8.13 16.03
CA SER A 347 1.55 -9.50 16.54
C SER A 347 0.17 -10.11 16.25
N SER A 348 -0.84 -9.30 15.90
CA SER A 348 -2.18 -9.78 15.58
C SER A 348 -2.32 -10.29 14.15
N PHE A 349 -1.34 -10.05 13.26
CA PHE A 349 -1.38 -10.54 11.89
C PHE A 349 -1.15 -12.04 11.84
N SER A 350 -1.99 -12.70 11.07
CA SER A 350 -2.09 -14.14 11.00
C SER A 350 -1.04 -14.77 10.08
N LYS A 351 -0.72 -16.04 10.36
CA LYS A 351 0.12 -16.87 9.51
C LYS A 351 -0.78 -17.83 8.71
N PRO A 352 -0.73 -17.83 7.37
CA PRO A 352 -1.57 -18.69 6.57
C PRO A 352 -1.16 -20.17 6.66
N VAL A 353 -2.13 -21.07 6.49
CA VAL A 353 -1.89 -22.51 6.38
C VAL A 353 -1.98 -22.90 4.92
N PHE A 354 -0.87 -23.34 4.32
CA PHE A 354 -0.83 -23.65 2.89
C PHE A 354 -1.28 -25.07 2.54
N TYR A 355 -1.27 -25.99 3.49
CA TYR A 355 -1.43 -27.42 3.19
C TYR A 355 -2.32 -28.15 4.21
N THR A 356 -3.00 -29.18 3.72
CA THR A 356 -3.71 -30.20 4.51
C THR A 356 -3.56 -31.54 3.81
N GLU A 357 -3.57 -32.65 4.55
CA GLU A 357 -3.37 -34.00 4.00
C GLU A 357 -4.48 -34.41 3.03
N LYS A 358 -5.72 -33.97 3.28
CA LYS A 358 -6.90 -34.30 2.47
C LYS A 358 -7.26 -33.11 1.58
N PHE A 359 -6.82 -33.16 0.33
CA PHE A 359 -7.11 -32.14 -0.67
C PHE A 359 -7.52 -32.75 -2.01
N ASP A 360 -8.20 -31.97 -2.85
CA ASP A 360 -8.64 -32.37 -4.19
C ASP A 360 -7.75 -31.75 -5.29
N ILE A 361 -7.25 -30.52 -5.07
CA ILE A 361 -6.44 -29.78 -6.05
C ILE A 361 -5.23 -29.15 -5.37
N ASP A 362 -4.05 -29.29 -5.99
CA ASP A 362 -2.84 -28.56 -5.62
C ASP A 362 -2.62 -27.40 -6.61
N ALA A 363 -2.57 -26.17 -6.10
CA ALA A 363 -2.45 -24.97 -6.93
C ALA A 363 -1.01 -24.65 -7.36
N ARG A 364 0.00 -25.41 -6.91
CA ARG A 364 1.40 -25.20 -7.31
C ARG A 364 1.55 -25.31 -8.84
N GLY A 365 2.16 -24.30 -9.43
CA GLY A 365 2.38 -24.23 -10.89
C GLY A 365 1.15 -23.84 -11.72
N LEU A 366 -0.03 -23.71 -11.11
CA LEU A 366 -1.22 -23.21 -11.80
C LEU A 366 -1.20 -21.68 -11.86
N GLY A 367 -1.56 -21.11 -13.02
CA GLY A 367 -1.82 -19.68 -13.14
C GLY A 367 -3.13 -19.28 -12.48
N TYR A 368 -3.32 -17.99 -12.20
CA TYR A 368 -4.53 -17.50 -11.53
C TYR A 368 -5.84 -17.84 -12.29
N LYS A 369 -5.80 -17.92 -13.64
CA LYS A 369 -6.96 -18.32 -14.46
C LYS A 369 -7.23 -19.82 -14.40
N ASP A 370 -6.19 -20.61 -14.15
CA ASP A 370 -6.27 -22.07 -14.26
C ASP A 370 -6.87 -22.69 -13.01
N VAL A 371 -6.76 -22.04 -11.84
CA VAL A 371 -7.34 -22.52 -10.58
C VAL A 371 -8.87 -22.64 -10.66
N ASN A 372 -9.57 -21.59 -11.11
CA ASN A 372 -11.04 -21.66 -11.27
C ASN A 372 -11.46 -22.75 -12.26
N LYS A 373 -10.71 -22.89 -13.36
CA LYS A 373 -10.94 -23.94 -14.35
C LYS A 373 -10.77 -25.32 -13.74
N ALA A 374 -9.67 -25.55 -13.01
CA ALA A 374 -9.39 -26.82 -12.34
C ALA A 374 -10.48 -27.18 -11.32
N ILE A 375 -10.95 -26.21 -10.53
CA ILE A 375 -12.07 -26.38 -9.60
C ILE A 375 -13.33 -26.84 -10.35
N MET A 376 -13.72 -26.12 -11.41
CA MET A 376 -14.95 -26.44 -12.14
C MET A 376 -14.86 -27.78 -12.88
N GLU A 377 -13.72 -28.11 -13.45
CA GLU A 377 -13.49 -29.42 -14.07
C GLU A 377 -13.58 -30.55 -13.03
N PHE A 378 -13.02 -30.35 -11.84
CA PHE A 378 -13.12 -31.32 -10.76
C PHE A 378 -14.57 -31.51 -10.29
N VAL A 379 -15.31 -30.42 -10.06
CA VAL A 379 -16.73 -30.47 -9.68
C VAL A 379 -17.55 -31.22 -10.74
N ASN A 380 -17.36 -30.88 -12.02
CA ASN A 380 -18.11 -31.50 -13.11
C ASN A 380 -17.81 -32.99 -13.29
N LYS A 381 -16.56 -33.41 -13.07
CA LYS A 381 -16.14 -34.82 -13.20
C LYS A 381 -16.53 -35.67 -11.99
N SER A 382 -16.38 -35.13 -10.78
CA SER A 382 -16.58 -35.89 -9.54
C SER A 382 -18.01 -35.82 -9.00
N GLY A 383 -18.78 -34.78 -9.38
CA GLY A 383 -20.06 -34.46 -8.77
C GLY A 383 -19.97 -33.93 -7.33
N LYS A 384 -18.76 -33.81 -6.76
CA LYS A 384 -18.58 -33.25 -5.42
C LYS A 384 -18.93 -31.76 -5.43
N LYS A 385 -19.68 -31.34 -4.40
CA LYS A 385 -19.98 -29.92 -4.15
C LYS A 385 -19.01 -29.26 -3.17
N GLU A 386 -18.18 -30.05 -2.51
CA GLU A 386 -17.12 -29.57 -1.63
C GLU A 386 -15.75 -29.85 -2.27
N VAL A 387 -14.91 -28.81 -2.36
CA VAL A 387 -13.59 -28.88 -3.00
C VAL A 387 -12.55 -28.26 -2.09
N THR A 388 -11.46 -28.98 -1.85
CA THR A 388 -10.32 -28.50 -1.08
C THR A 388 -9.13 -28.22 -2.00
N VAL A 389 -8.65 -26.99 -1.98
CA VAL A 389 -7.52 -26.49 -2.79
C VAL A 389 -6.39 -26.07 -1.86
N VAL A 390 -5.18 -26.59 -2.11
CA VAL A 390 -3.97 -26.29 -1.31
C VAL A 390 -2.94 -25.50 -2.09
N ASN A 391 -2.00 -24.90 -1.36
CA ASN A 391 -0.86 -24.14 -1.86
C ASN A 391 -1.24 -22.94 -2.74
N LEU A 392 -2.33 -22.24 -2.39
CA LEU A 392 -2.71 -20.99 -3.04
C LEU A 392 -1.69 -19.89 -2.69
N LEU A 393 -1.23 -19.16 -3.70
CA LEU A 393 -0.16 -18.18 -3.55
C LEU A 393 -0.41 -16.97 -4.46
N GLY A 394 -1.45 -16.20 -4.13
CA GLY A 394 -1.85 -14.98 -4.84
C GLY A 394 -2.71 -15.24 -6.08
N HIS A 395 -3.31 -16.42 -6.21
CA HIS A 395 -4.25 -16.71 -7.30
C HIS A 395 -5.49 -15.81 -7.19
N ARG A 396 -5.64 -14.89 -8.14
CA ARG A 396 -6.71 -13.88 -8.20
C ARG A 396 -8.03 -14.45 -8.73
N TYR A 397 -9.11 -13.74 -8.44
CA TYR A 397 -10.44 -13.98 -8.99
C TYR A 397 -11.06 -15.33 -8.63
N ILE A 398 -10.60 -15.98 -7.56
CA ILE A 398 -11.15 -17.28 -7.18
C ILE A 398 -12.64 -17.16 -6.88
N GLY A 399 -13.45 -17.98 -7.53
CA GLY A 399 -14.91 -17.96 -7.39
C GLY A 399 -15.65 -16.98 -8.29
N ILE A 400 -14.94 -16.08 -9.00
CA ILE A 400 -15.59 -15.24 -10.01
C ILE A 400 -16.15 -16.15 -11.12
N SER A 401 -17.41 -15.95 -11.50
CA SER A 401 -18.13 -16.77 -12.50
C SER A 401 -18.50 -18.20 -12.08
N PHE A 402 -18.38 -18.57 -10.80
CA PHE A 402 -18.92 -19.86 -10.36
C PHE A 402 -20.44 -19.91 -10.49
N PRO A 403 -21.02 -21.07 -10.84
CA PRO A 403 -22.46 -21.20 -10.90
C PRO A 403 -23.07 -21.00 -9.51
N LYS A 404 -24.35 -20.64 -9.48
CA LYS A 404 -25.16 -20.58 -8.26
C LYS A 404 -25.54 -22.00 -7.80
N ALA A 405 -24.55 -22.83 -7.52
CA ALA A 405 -24.73 -24.27 -7.26
C ALA A 405 -24.62 -24.66 -5.78
N GLY A 406 -24.32 -23.71 -4.88
CA GLY A 406 -24.09 -23.99 -3.46
C GLY A 406 -22.81 -24.79 -3.23
N LEU A 407 -21.73 -24.43 -3.93
CA LEU A 407 -20.42 -25.03 -3.77
C LEU A 407 -19.80 -24.60 -2.44
N ARG A 408 -19.07 -25.52 -1.80
CA ARG A 408 -18.23 -25.26 -0.64
C ARG A 408 -16.76 -25.38 -1.04
N LEU A 409 -15.98 -24.33 -0.80
CA LEU A 409 -14.56 -24.31 -1.10
C LEU A 409 -13.73 -24.14 0.16
N ASN A 410 -12.77 -25.04 0.35
CA ASN A 410 -11.75 -24.93 1.40
C ASN A 410 -10.43 -24.56 0.72
N LEU A 411 -9.98 -23.32 0.94
CA LEU A 411 -8.84 -22.70 0.26
C LEU A 411 -7.69 -22.53 1.26
N TYR A 412 -6.57 -23.21 1.05
CA TYR A 412 -5.40 -23.14 1.93
C TYR A 412 -4.28 -22.32 1.28
N GLY A 413 -3.80 -21.29 1.99
CA GLY A 413 -2.71 -20.41 1.57
C GLY A 413 -3.10 -18.94 1.54
N VAL A 414 -2.49 -18.19 0.61
CA VAL A 414 -2.80 -16.77 0.37
C VAL A 414 -3.60 -16.68 -0.93
N VAL A 415 -4.84 -16.21 -0.83
CA VAL A 415 -5.71 -16.02 -2.01
C VAL A 415 -5.53 -14.59 -2.54
N GLY A 416 -5.41 -14.45 -3.86
CA GLY A 416 -5.20 -13.17 -4.52
C GLY A 416 -6.47 -12.30 -4.56
N ASN A 417 -6.35 -11.13 -5.19
CA ASN A 417 -7.42 -10.12 -5.22
C ASN A 417 -8.71 -10.63 -5.86
N ALA A 418 -9.82 -9.96 -5.55
CA ALA A 418 -11.12 -10.18 -6.20
C ALA A 418 -11.70 -11.59 -6.00
N MET A 419 -11.38 -12.20 -4.86
CA MET A 419 -11.93 -13.49 -4.45
C MET A 419 -13.39 -13.35 -4.02
N ALA A 420 -14.24 -14.28 -4.46
CA ALA A 420 -15.68 -14.34 -4.18
C ALA A 420 -16.48 -13.09 -4.59
N ASN A 421 -15.95 -12.27 -5.50
CA ASN A 421 -16.71 -11.18 -6.10
C ASN A 421 -17.92 -11.74 -6.85
N LEU A 422 -19.07 -11.05 -6.76
CA LEU A 422 -20.35 -11.45 -7.34
C LEU A 422 -20.91 -12.77 -6.79
N ASN A 423 -20.42 -13.27 -5.65
CA ASN A 423 -20.96 -14.50 -5.06
C ASN A 423 -22.43 -14.30 -4.61
N GLU A 424 -23.24 -15.34 -4.79
CA GLU A 424 -24.66 -15.32 -4.42
C GLU A 424 -25.11 -16.49 -3.54
N ASN A 425 -24.46 -17.66 -3.63
CA ASN A 425 -24.87 -18.81 -2.82
C ASN A 425 -23.75 -19.80 -2.45
N ASN A 426 -22.52 -19.57 -2.91
CA ASN A 426 -21.41 -20.45 -2.59
C ASN A 426 -20.83 -20.08 -1.21
N VAL A 427 -20.17 -21.06 -0.59
CA VAL A 427 -19.52 -20.95 0.71
C VAL A 427 -18.02 -21.10 0.53
N PHE A 428 -17.25 -20.14 1.02
CA PHE A 428 -15.80 -20.17 0.95
C PHE A 428 -15.20 -20.14 2.34
N HIS A 429 -14.28 -21.05 2.63
CA HIS A 429 -13.41 -21.03 3.80
C HIS A 429 -11.97 -20.84 3.32
N VAL A 430 -11.33 -19.76 3.77
CA VAL A 430 -9.92 -19.47 3.50
C VAL A 430 -9.12 -19.73 4.77
N TYR A 431 -8.33 -20.80 4.78
CA TYR A 431 -7.39 -21.14 5.85
C TYR A 431 -6.07 -20.36 5.70
N GLY A 432 -6.20 -19.04 5.65
CA GLY A 432 -5.11 -18.10 5.45
C GLY A 432 -5.62 -16.72 5.11
N ASN A 433 -4.87 -15.99 4.28
CA ASN A 433 -5.11 -14.57 4.00
C ASN A 433 -5.78 -14.38 2.64
N VAL A 434 -6.57 -13.30 2.50
CA VAL A 434 -7.08 -12.83 1.22
C VAL A 434 -6.52 -11.45 0.90
N ALA A 435 -6.11 -11.24 -0.35
CA ALA A 435 -5.67 -9.93 -0.83
C ALA A 435 -6.85 -8.99 -1.11
N ASP A 436 -6.59 -7.86 -1.76
CA ASP A 436 -7.54 -6.74 -1.84
C ASP A 436 -8.82 -7.08 -2.61
N ASP A 437 -9.87 -6.30 -2.35
CA ASP A 437 -11.13 -6.32 -3.10
C ASP A 437 -11.85 -7.69 -3.02
N CYS A 438 -11.75 -8.38 -1.89
CA CYS A 438 -12.46 -9.62 -1.66
C CYS A 438 -13.96 -9.36 -1.39
N CYS A 439 -14.84 -10.16 -2.00
CA CYS A 439 -16.30 -10.11 -1.86
C CYS A 439 -16.97 -8.86 -2.45
N ASP A 440 -16.41 -8.25 -3.50
CA ASP A 440 -17.06 -7.13 -4.18
C ASP A 440 -18.41 -7.55 -4.76
N THR A 441 -19.45 -6.75 -4.52
CA THR A 441 -20.81 -6.97 -5.06
C THR A 441 -21.38 -8.35 -4.69
N MET A 442 -20.94 -8.97 -3.59
CA MET A 442 -21.52 -10.23 -3.12
C MET A 442 -22.98 -10.00 -2.67
N GLN A 443 -23.91 -10.84 -3.12
CA GLN A 443 -25.36 -10.68 -2.89
C GLN A 443 -25.99 -11.81 -2.05
N GLY A 444 -25.20 -12.82 -1.69
CA GLY A 444 -25.57 -13.92 -0.83
C GLY A 444 -24.44 -14.93 -0.66
N GLY A 445 -24.70 -16.02 0.05
CA GLY A 445 -23.67 -17.02 0.41
C GLY A 445 -22.88 -16.63 1.64
N LYS A 446 -21.73 -17.29 1.85
CA LYS A 446 -20.89 -17.09 3.03
C LYS A 446 -19.40 -17.12 2.67
N VAL A 447 -18.61 -16.20 3.23
CA VAL A 447 -17.16 -16.20 3.11
C VAL A 447 -16.55 -16.11 4.51
N VAL A 448 -15.68 -17.06 4.83
CA VAL A 448 -15.02 -17.20 6.13
C VAL A 448 -13.52 -17.17 5.91
N ILE A 449 -12.86 -16.14 6.46
CA ILE A 449 -11.42 -15.91 6.34
C ILE A 449 -10.82 -16.19 7.72
N HIS A 450 -10.09 -17.30 7.85
CA HIS A 450 -9.44 -17.71 9.11
C HIS A 450 -8.16 -16.92 9.40
N GLY A 451 -7.62 -16.19 8.42
CA GLY A 451 -6.53 -15.25 8.61
C GLY A 451 -7.00 -13.80 8.49
N ASP A 452 -6.24 -13.00 7.76
CA ASP A 452 -6.49 -11.58 7.54
C ASP A 452 -7.06 -11.29 6.14
N ALA A 453 -7.85 -10.23 6.04
CA ALA A 453 -8.24 -9.60 4.78
C ALA A 453 -7.44 -8.32 4.54
N ARG A 454 -7.09 -8.04 3.27
CA ARG A 454 -6.43 -6.78 2.89
C ARG A 454 -7.46 -5.69 2.57
N ASP A 455 -7.08 -4.71 1.77
CA ASP A 455 -7.86 -3.49 1.59
C ASP A 455 -9.12 -3.76 0.77
N VAL A 456 -10.17 -2.94 0.95
CA VAL A 456 -11.39 -2.95 0.14
C VAL A 456 -12.22 -4.26 0.27
N LEU A 457 -12.12 -4.95 1.41
CA LEU A 457 -13.00 -6.08 1.72
C LEU A 457 -14.47 -5.64 1.70
N ALA A 458 -15.34 -6.45 1.07
CA ALA A 458 -16.79 -6.27 1.05
C ALA A 458 -17.24 -4.96 0.39
N GLN A 459 -16.52 -4.51 -0.64
CA GLN A 459 -16.98 -3.41 -1.49
C GLN A 459 -18.37 -3.74 -2.07
N THR A 460 -19.27 -2.76 -2.02
CA THR A 460 -20.64 -2.89 -2.55
C THR A 460 -21.42 -4.16 -2.12
N PHE A 461 -21.07 -4.73 -0.96
CA PHE A 461 -21.68 -5.94 -0.42
C PHE A 461 -23.18 -5.74 -0.16
N GLN A 462 -24.00 -6.67 -0.65
CA GLN A 462 -25.46 -6.53 -0.75
C GLN A 462 -26.26 -7.60 0.02
N GLY A 463 -25.64 -8.71 0.39
CA GLY A 463 -26.31 -9.75 1.17
C GLY A 463 -25.45 -10.97 1.44
N GLY A 464 -25.77 -11.72 2.50
CA GLY A 464 -25.01 -12.88 2.95
C GLY A 464 -24.12 -12.56 4.16
N TYR A 465 -23.10 -13.41 4.37
CA TYR A 465 -22.25 -13.36 5.56
C TYR A 465 -20.76 -13.33 5.19
N ILE A 466 -20.02 -12.38 5.74
CA ILE A 466 -18.56 -12.34 5.64
C ILE A 466 -17.98 -12.32 7.05
N TYR A 467 -17.14 -13.30 7.36
CA TYR A 467 -16.51 -13.48 8.67
C TYR A 467 -14.99 -13.46 8.52
N VAL A 468 -14.34 -12.50 9.18
CA VAL A 468 -12.88 -12.40 9.25
C VAL A 468 -12.44 -12.71 10.67
N LYS A 469 -11.60 -13.72 10.84
CA LYS A 469 -11.04 -14.07 12.15
C LYS A 469 -9.96 -13.07 12.59
N GLY A 470 -9.07 -12.71 11.67
CA GLY A 470 -7.99 -11.76 11.89
C GLY A 470 -8.39 -10.31 11.60
N ASN A 471 -7.45 -9.56 11.05
CA ASN A 471 -7.57 -8.13 10.76
C ASN A 471 -8.12 -7.90 9.34
N ALA A 472 -8.65 -6.71 9.10
CA ALA A 472 -9.06 -6.24 7.78
C ALA A 472 -8.37 -4.91 7.44
N GLY A 473 -8.16 -4.64 6.14
CA GLY A 473 -7.44 -3.46 5.68
C GLY A 473 -8.26 -2.17 5.70
N ASN A 474 -7.92 -1.27 4.79
CA ASN A 474 -8.53 0.05 4.58
C ASN A 474 -9.83 -0.06 3.75
N ARG A 475 -10.77 0.87 3.92
CA ARG A 475 -12.04 0.97 3.13
C ARG A 475 -12.92 -0.28 3.17
N VAL A 476 -12.93 -0.98 4.30
CA VAL A 476 -13.75 -2.18 4.48
C VAL A 476 -15.24 -1.82 4.52
N GLY A 477 -16.06 -2.53 3.74
CA GLY A 477 -17.50 -2.30 3.64
C GLY A 477 -17.88 -1.03 2.87
N ILE A 478 -16.97 -0.48 2.06
CA ILE A 478 -17.25 0.70 1.25
C ILE A 478 -18.45 0.48 0.32
N GLN A 479 -19.40 1.40 0.33
CA GLN A 479 -20.66 1.32 -0.41
C GLN A 479 -21.48 0.05 -0.15
N MET A 480 -21.35 -0.59 1.01
CA MET A 480 -22.21 -1.71 1.43
C MET A 480 -23.69 -1.26 1.46
N ARG A 481 -24.60 -2.08 0.90
CA ARG A 481 -26.00 -1.73 0.66
C ARG A 481 -26.93 -2.83 1.15
N GLU A 482 -28.10 -2.44 1.60
CA GLU A 482 -29.18 -3.36 1.95
C GLU A 482 -30.35 -3.12 1.00
N TYR A 483 -30.99 -4.20 0.54
CA TYR A 483 -32.15 -4.10 -0.33
C TYR A 483 -33.25 -5.08 0.09
N MET A 484 -34.41 -4.52 0.44
CA MET A 484 -35.58 -5.27 0.91
C MET A 484 -35.21 -6.24 2.04
N ASN A 485 -35.35 -7.55 1.81
CA ASN A 485 -35.10 -8.60 2.79
C ASN A 485 -33.65 -9.13 2.74
N LYS A 486 -32.79 -8.57 1.89
CA LYS A 486 -31.38 -8.95 1.79
C LYS A 486 -30.53 -7.99 2.61
N ARG A 487 -30.12 -8.44 3.78
CA ARG A 487 -29.23 -7.72 4.70
C ARG A 487 -27.84 -8.37 4.69
N PRO A 488 -26.78 -7.60 4.36
CA PRO A 488 -25.42 -8.08 4.51
C PRO A 488 -24.93 -7.96 5.96
N TYR A 489 -24.21 -8.99 6.42
CA TYR A 489 -23.57 -9.05 7.74
C TYR A 489 -22.06 -9.27 7.59
N LEU A 490 -21.27 -8.34 8.12
CA LEU A 490 -19.81 -8.39 8.11
C LEU A 490 -19.30 -8.39 9.56
N VAL A 491 -18.60 -9.45 9.97
CA VAL A 491 -18.00 -9.57 11.32
C VAL A 491 -16.49 -9.70 11.20
N ILE A 492 -15.77 -8.86 11.94
CA ILE A 492 -14.31 -8.78 11.93
C ILE A 492 -13.81 -9.01 13.36
N GLY A 493 -12.97 -10.03 13.51
CA GLY A 493 -12.40 -10.43 14.79
C GLY A 493 -11.36 -9.44 15.30
N GLY A 494 -10.37 -9.12 14.47
CA GLY A 494 -9.25 -8.23 14.82
C GLY A 494 -9.57 -6.74 14.64
N MET A 495 -8.60 -6.01 14.08
CA MET A 495 -8.73 -4.57 13.80
C MET A 495 -9.08 -4.28 12.33
N VAL A 496 -9.50 -3.05 12.08
CA VAL A 496 -9.71 -2.46 10.74
C VAL A 496 -8.91 -1.16 10.60
N ASP A 497 -8.36 -0.88 9.42
CA ASP A 497 -7.71 0.41 9.15
C ASP A 497 -8.76 1.53 8.88
N ASP A 498 -8.41 2.57 8.12
CA ASP A 498 -9.25 3.74 7.89
C ASP A 498 -10.49 3.43 6.99
N TYR A 499 -11.45 4.37 6.98
CA TYR A 499 -12.62 4.39 6.08
C TYR A 499 -13.57 3.19 6.20
N LEU A 500 -13.66 2.56 7.38
CA LEU A 500 -14.65 1.53 7.66
C LEU A 500 -16.08 2.02 7.37
N GLY A 501 -16.81 1.35 6.48
CA GLY A 501 -18.18 1.67 6.12
C GLY A 501 -18.37 2.99 5.37
N GLU A 502 -17.34 3.46 4.64
CA GLU A 502 -17.45 4.67 3.81
C GLU A 502 -18.61 4.51 2.79
N TYR A 503 -19.50 5.51 2.69
CA TYR A 503 -20.68 5.51 1.82
C TYR A 503 -21.64 4.32 2.02
N MET A 504 -21.64 3.69 3.20
CA MET A 504 -22.56 2.60 3.54
C MET A 504 -24.02 3.09 3.49
N ALA A 505 -24.88 2.33 2.84
CA ALA A 505 -26.31 2.62 2.69
C ALA A 505 -27.21 1.54 3.32
N GLY A 506 -26.64 0.54 3.99
CA GLY A 506 -27.40 -0.52 4.66
C GLY A 506 -26.52 -1.67 5.12
N GLY A 507 -27.09 -2.59 5.90
CA GLY A 507 -26.39 -3.76 6.45
C GLY A 507 -25.82 -3.54 7.85
N VAL A 508 -25.08 -4.53 8.33
CA VAL A 508 -24.49 -4.56 9.68
C VAL A 508 -23.01 -4.92 9.62
N ILE A 509 -22.18 -4.08 10.22
CA ILE A 509 -20.74 -4.33 10.41
C ILE A 509 -20.47 -4.45 11.91
N MET A 510 -19.72 -5.47 12.32
CA MET A 510 -19.28 -5.68 13.71
C MET A 510 -17.76 -5.86 13.78
N VAL A 511 -17.08 -5.07 14.63
CA VAL A 511 -15.65 -5.17 14.90
C VAL A 511 -15.45 -5.55 16.37
N LEU A 512 -14.84 -6.71 16.60
CA LEU A 512 -14.68 -7.31 17.93
C LEU A 512 -13.34 -6.94 18.60
N GLY A 513 -12.30 -6.57 17.87
CA GLY A 513 -11.01 -6.19 18.45
C GLY A 513 -10.35 -7.30 19.28
N LEU A 514 -10.53 -8.57 18.92
CA LEU A 514 -9.93 -9.74 19.57
C LEU A 514 -8.41 -9.65 19.52
N GLY A 515 -7.77 -9.68 20.69
CA GLY A 515 -6.31 -9.57 20.81
C GLY A 515 -5.75 -8.17 20.50
N ILE A 516 -6.60 -7.16 20.29
CA ILE A 516 -6.17 -5.79 20.01
C ILE A 516 -6.20 -4.97 21.30
N LYS A 517 -5.10 -4.25 21.56
CA LYS A 517 -5.04 -3.24 22.62
C LYS A 517 -5.43 -1.88 22.04
N GLY A 518 -6.30 -1.16 22.77
CA GLY A 518 -6.81 0.14 22.33
C GLY A 518 -7.94 0.02 21.30
N GLU A 519 -8.11 1.05 20.49
CA GLU A 519 -9.20 1.11 19.52
C GLU A 519 -8.92 0.19 18.31
N PRO A 520 -9.83 -0.75 17.96
CA PRO A 520 -9.62 -1.71 16.88
C PRO A 520 -9.99 -1.16 15.49
N VAL A 521 -9.94 0.16 15.32
CA VAL A 521 -10.37 0.86 14.11
C VAL A 521 -9.46 2.06 13.80
N GLY A 522 -9.29 2.34 12.51
CA GLY A 522 -8.68 3.56 11.99
C GLY A 522 -9.63 4.76 12.01
N ASN A 523 -9.36 5.73 11.14
CA ASN A 523 -10.05 7.01 11.04
C ASN A 523 -11.19 6.99 10.00
N TYR A 524 -12.00 8.05 9.98
CA TYR A 524 -13.04 8.32 8.99
C TYR A 524 -14.19 7.29 8.93
N ILE A 525 -14.51 6.67 10.05
CA ILE A 525 -15.51 5.60 10.16
C ILE A 525 -16.89 6.11 9.75
N GLY A 526 -17.56 5.43 8.82
CA GLY A 526 -18.91 5.79 8.36
C GLY A 526 -18.98 7.10 7.58
N SER A 527 -17.87 7.59 7.03
CA SER A 527 -17.88 8.82 6.21
C SER A 527 -18.86 8.69 5.04
N GLY A 528 -19.81 9.62 4.93
CA GLY A 528 -20.82 9.59 3.87
C GLY A 528 -21.87 8.48 4.01
N MET A 529 -21.94 7.81 5.15
CA MET A 529 -22.95 6.78 5.43
C MET A 529 -24.37 7.37 5.45
N VAL A 530 -25.28 6.71 4.73
CA VAL A 530 -26.71 7.08 4.64
C VAL A 530 -27.64 6.02 5.24
N GLY A 531 -27.14 4.82 5.52
CA GLY A 531 -27.90 3.75 6.17
C GLY A 531 -27.00 2.63 6.73
N GLY A 532 -27.59 1.72 7.49
CA GLY A 532 -26.88 0.60 8.13
C GLY A 532 -26.48 0.88 9.58
N ARG A 533 -25.76 -0.07 10.20
CA ARG A 533 -25.27 0.01 11.58
C ARG A 533 -23.85 -0.55 11.68
N ILE A 534 -22.96 0.18 12.36
CA ILE A 534 -21.59 -0.26 12.65
C ILE A 534 -21.44 -0.38 14.17
N TYR A 535 -21.06 -1.57 14.63
CA TYR A 535 -20.83 -1.89 16.04
C TYR A 535 -19.35 -2.13 16.29
N ILE A 536 -18.73 -1.30 17.12
CA ILE A 536 -17.31 -1.44 17.49
C ILE A 536 -17.26 -1.72 18.98
N ARG A 537 -16.71 -2.87 19.37
CA ARG A 537 -16.58 -3.24 20.79
C ARG A 537 -15.60 -2.29 21.48
N GLY A 538 -16.02 -1.69 22.59
CA GLY A 538 -15.26 -0.66 23.30
C GLY A 538 -15.54 0.77 22.81
N LYS A 539 -14.86 1.73 23.43
CA LYS A 539 -15.04 3.16 23.16
C LYS A 539 -14.09 3.64 22.07
N VAL A 540 -14.63 4.31 21.05
CA VAL A 540 -13.87 4.96 19.97
C VAL A 540 -13.75 6.46 20.20
N ASN A 541 -12.60 7.05 19.85
CA ASN A 541 -12.43 8.50 19.86
C ASN A 541 -13.37 9.13 18.82
N PRO A 542 -14.27 10.06 19.23
CA PRO A 542 -15.22 10.68 18.31
C PRO A 542 -14.58 11.40 17.12
N GLU A 543 -13.33 11.86 17.21
CA GLU A 543 -12.61 12.48 16.07
C GLU A 543 -12.41 11.53 14.87
N LYS A 544 -12.48 10.21 15.10
CA LYS A 544 -12.35 9.19 14.06
C LYS A 544 -13.64 8.91 13.31
N ILE A 545 -14.78 9.45 13.76
CA ILE A 545 -16.10 9.14 13.23
C ILE A 545 -16.48 10.17 12.17
N GLY A 546 -16.67 9.70 10.93
CA GLY A 546 -16.96 10.55 9.77
C GLY A 546 -15.81 11.46 9.35
N LEU A 547 -16.02 12.15 8.22
CA LEU A 547 -15.06 13.12 7.70
C LEU A 547 -15.29 14.50 8.34
N GLN A 548 -14.80 14.69 9.56
CA GLN A 548 -14.94 15.95 10.30
C GLN A 548 -13.92 17.02 9.87
N PRO A 549 -14.21 18.32 9.97
CA PRO A 549 -13.22 19.39 9.73
C PRO A 549 -12.02 19.30 10.67
N SER A 550 -10.87 19.85 10.24
CA SER A 550 -9.68 19.91 11.08
C SER A 550 -9.87 20.88 12.26
N LYS A 551 -9.09 20.69 13.34
CA LYS A 551 -9.09 21.60 14.51
C LYS A 551 -8.88 23.07 14.11
N GLN A 552 -8.02 23.33 13.13
CA GLN A 552 -7.75 24.70 12.66
C GLN A 552 -8.97 25.32 11.96
N GLU A 553 -9.65 24.56 11.10
CA GLU A 553 -10.89 24.98 10.46
C GLU A 553 -11.98 25.23 11.51
N MET A 554 -12.10 24.35 12.51
CA MET A 554 -13.06 24.50 13.60
C MET A 554 -12.82 25.73 14.46
N VAL A 555 -11.57 25.99 14.86
CA VAL A 555 -11.22 27.18 15.64
C VAL A 555 -11.55 28.45 14.86
N ARG A 556 -11.26 28.49 13.56
CA ARG A 556 -11.60 29.64 12.70
C ARG A 556 -13.10 29.83 12.57
N PHE A 557 -13.85 28.75 12.36
CA PHE A 557 -15.30 28.78 12.28
C PHE A 557 -15.94 29.28 13.58
N LEU A 558 -15.55 28.70 14.73
CA LEU A 558 -16.05 29.12 16.04
C LEU A 558 -15.68 30.57 16.35
N LYS A 559 -14.49 31.04 15.93
CA LYS A 559 -14.09 32.43 16.09
C LYS A 559 -14.96 33.37 15.26
N ALA A 560 -15.36 32.97 14.04
CA ALA A 560 -16.30 33.75 13.23
C ALA A 560 -17.67 33.85 13.92
N LEU A 561 -18.18 32.73 14.46
CA LEU A 561 -19.44 32.74 15.23
C LEU A 561 -19.37 33.65 16.47
N LEU A 562 -18.23 33.70 17.16
CA LEU A 562 -18.00 34.60 18.29
C LEU A 562 -18.02 36.07 17.87
N LEU A 563 -17.36 36.42 16.76
CA LEU A 563 -17.34 37.78 16.22
C LEU A 563 -18.74 38.26 15.81
N ASP A 564 -19.57 37.35 15.28
CA ASP A 564 -20.96 37.63 14.91
C ASP A 564 -21.93 37.52 16.11
N SER A 565 -21.40 37.38 17.34
CA SER A 565 -22.19 37.24 18.58
C SER A 565 -23.18 36.06 18.58
N MET A 566 -22.94 35.03 17.75
CA MET A 566 -23.76 33.81 17.69
C MET A 566 -23.45 32.84 18.82
N ILE A 567 -22.26 32.94 19.43
CA ILE A 567 -21.86 32.18 20.62
C ILE A 567 -21.13 33.10 21.60
N SER A 568 -21.16 32.77 22.90
CA SER A 568 -20.40 33.48 23.94
C SER A 568 -18.92 33.10 23.93
N GLU A 569 -18.08 33.93 24.55
CA GLU A 569 -16.65 33.63 24.74
C GLU A 569 -16.43 32.35 25.58
N GLU A 570 -17.27 32.13 26.60
CA GLU A 570 -17.29 30.89 27.38
C GLU A 570 -17.57 29.67 26.49
N LYS A 571 -18.61 29.76 25.64
CA LYS A 571 -18.98 28.70 24.71
C LYS A 571 -17.88 28.47 23.68
N TYR A 572 -17.24 29.51 23.14
CA TYR A 572 -16.08 29.39 22.26
C TYR A 572 -14.92 28.61 22.92
N ASN A 573 -14.56 28.98 24.16
CA ASN A 573 -13.47 28.34 24.88
C ASN A 573 -13.73 26.86 25.20
N LYS A 574 -15.00 26.50 25.45
CA LYS A 574 -15.43 25.09 25.58
C LYS A 574 -15.34 24.35 24.24
N LEU A 575 -15.96 24.89 23.20
CA LEU A 575 -16.16 24.18 21.93
C LEU A 575 -14.87 23.99 21.11
N LYS A 576 -13.89 24.90 21.23
CA LYS A 576 -12.65 24.85 20.43
C LYS A 576 -11.76 23.62 20.71
N GLU A 577 -11.96 22.96 21.85
CA GLU A 577 -11.24 21.74 22.24
C GLU A 577 -12.05 20.46 21.97
N MET A 578 -13.29 20.58 21.48
CA MET A 578 -14.17 19.46 21.21
C MET A 578 -14.11 19.05 19.73
N PRO A 579 -14.32 17.76 19.41
CA PRO A 579 -14.50 17.31 18.03
C PRO A 579 -15.79 17.88 17.44
N TYR A 580 -15.81 18.11 16.12
CA TYR A 580 -16.95 18.71 15.42
C TYR A 580 -18.28 17.98 15.71
N ILE A 581 -18.25 16.64 15.72
CA ILE A 581 -19.43 15.81 15.97
C ILE A 581 -20.07 16.05 17.35
N GLU A 582 -19.30 16.56 18.31
CA GLU A 582 -19.81 17.01 19.60
C GLU A 582 -20.17 18.51 19.58
N VAL A 583 -19.37 19.33 18.89
CA VAL A 583 -19.65 20.77 18.73
C VAL A 583 -21.04 21.00 18.12
N VAL A 584 -21.40 20.28 17.06
CA VAL A 584 -22.68 20.47 16.37
C VAL A 584 -23.91 20.12 17.23
N LYS A 585 -23.74 19.29 18.26
CA LYS A 585 -24.79 18.98 19.25
C LYS A 585 -25.04 20.14 20.20
N GLU A 586 -24.00 20.93 20.48
CA GLU A 586 -24.03 22.08 21.38
C GLU A 586 -24.37 23.39 20.66
N LEU A 587 -24.32 23.43 19.32
CA LEU A 587 -24.74 24.59 18.53
C LEU A 587 -26.25 24.58 18.30
N ASP A 588 -26.84 25.77 18.26
CA ASP A 588 -28.28 25.99 18.08
C ASP A 588 -28.53 27.05 17.00
N GLY A 589 -29.78 27.14 16.51
CA GLY A 589 -30.20 28.20 15.58
C GLY A 589 -29.36 28.28 14.30
N GLU A 590 -29.03 29.50 13.88
CA GLU A 590 -28.24 29.77 12.66
C GLU A 590 -26.81 29.23 12.74
N ALA A 591 -26.18 29.24 13.93
CA ALA A 591 -24.84 28.71 14.12
C ALA A 591 -24.75 27.23 13.76
N LYS A 592 -25.75 26.44 14.16
CA LYS A 592 -25.86 25.02 13.79
C LYS A 592 -26.05 24.85 12.29
N LYS A 593 -26.96 25.63 11.68
CA LYS A 593 -27.22 25.57 10.24
C LYS A 593 -25.97 25.87 9.42
N TYR A 594 -25.18 26.88 9.79
CA TYR A 594 -23.92 27.18 9.13
C TYR A 594 -22.89 26.06 9.27
N ALA A 595 -22.78 25.47 10.47
CA ALA A 595 -21.89 24.33 10.71
C ALA A 595 -22.25 23.14 9.81
N GLN A 596 -23.54 22.80 9.70
CA GLN A 596 -24.01 21.68 8.86
C GLN A 596 -23.82 21.98 7.38
N LYS A 597 -24.16 23.20 6.93
CA LYS A 597 -23.98 23.64 5.55
C LYS A 597 -22.51 23.57 5.11
N LEU A 598 -21.60 24.00 5.97
CA LEU A 598 -20.18 24.06 5.63
C LEU A 598 -19.50 22.68 5.65
N PHE A 599 -19.89 21.81 6.59
CA PHE A 599 -19.13 20.60 6.89
C PHE A 599 -19.87 19.27 6.62
N GLU A 600 -21.22 19.23 6.62
CA GLU A 600 -22.00 18.00 6.45
C GLU A 600 -22.66 17.86 5.06
N GLU A 601 -22.88 18.95 4.32
CA GLU A 601 -23.57 18.90 3.02
C GLU A 601 -22.82 18.08 1.97
N LYS A 602 -21.48 18.22 1.91
CA LYS A 602 -20.63 17.53 0.92
C LYS A 602 -20.48 16.05 1.22
N VAL A 603 -20.20 15.73 2.48
CA VAL A 603 -20.00 14.37 2.97
C VAL A 603 -20.73 14.28 4.30
N GLY A 604 -21.77 13.44 4.37
CA GLY A 604 -22.53 13.25 5.60
C GLY A 604 -21.64 12.74 6.73
N ILE A 605 -21.84 13.26 7.93
CA ILE A 605 -21.18 12.80 9.16
C ILE A 605 -22.19 11.94 9.93
N PRO A 606 -21.85 10.69 10.29
CA PRO A 606 -22.77 9.80 10.99
C PRO A 606 -22.97 10.24 12.44
N THR A 607 -23.95 9.65 13.11
CA THR A 607 -24.16 9.78 14.56
C THR A 607 -23.54 8.61 15.30
N TYR A 608 -23.23 8.80 16.59
CA TYR A 608 -22.69 7.73 17.42
C TYR A 608 -23.15 7.79 18.87
N GLU A 609 -23.15 6.63 19.51
CA GLU A 609 -23.40 6.45 20.95
C GLU A 609 -22.40 5.43 21.51
N TYR A 610 -21.99 5.58 22.77
CA TYR A 610 -21.23 4.57 23.50
C TYR A 610 -22.10 3.96 24.59
N ARG A 611 -22.65 2.77 24.32
CA ARG A 611 -23.68 2.14 25.17
C ARG A 611 -23.64 0.61 25.07
N GLU A 612 -24.41 -0.05 25.93
CA GLU A 612 -24.74 -1.46 25.76
C GLU A 612 -25.70 -1.63 24.57
N LEU A 613 -25.68 -2.81 23.96
CA LEU A 613 -26.62 -3.16 22.90
C LEU A 613 -28.04 -3.26 23.47
N THR A 614 -29.03 -2.84 22.68
CA THR A 614 -30.44 -3.02 23.08
C THR A 614 -30.86 -4.48 22.97
N GLU A 615 -31.98 -4.86 23.59
CA GLU A 615 -32.51 -6.24 23.50
C GLU A 615 -32.77 -6.67 22.05
N ASP A 616 -33.29 -5.77 21.21
CA ASP A 616 -33.52 -6.04 19.78
C ASP A 616 -32.21 -6.22 19.00
N GLU A 617 -31.18 -5.42 19.31
CA GLU A 617 -29.85 -5.57 18.71
C GLU A 617 -29.20 -6.89 19.13
N ILE A 618 -29.29 -7.27 20.40
CA ILE A 618 -28.78 -8.57 20.89
C ILE A 618 -29.50 -9.71 20.19
N LYS A 619 -30.83 -9.65 20.09
CA LYS A 619 -31.65 -10.67 19.41
C LYS A 619 -31.27 -10.83 17.95
N GLU A 620 -30.93 -9.74 17.26
CA GLU A 620 -30.44 -9.79 15.88
C GLU A 620 -29.01 -10.34 15.79
N LEU A 621 -28.12 -9.90 16.68
CA LEU A 621 -26.68 -10.14 16.57
C LEU A 621 -26.24 -11.48 17.16
N GLU A 622 -26.96 -12.03 18.15
CA GLU A 622 -26.58 -13.29 18.80
C GLU A 622 -26.48 -14.46 17.80
N PRO A 623 -27.45 -14.72 16.89
CA PRO A 623 -27.30 -15.77 15.89
C PRO A 623 -26.07 -15.56 15.00
N ILE A 624 -25.76 -14.32 14.63
CA ILE A 624 -24.63 -13.96 13.79
C ILE A 624 -23.30 -14.18 14.52
N ALA A 625 -23.23 -13.78 15.79
CA ALA A 625 -22.07 -13.96 16.65
C ALA A 625 -21.80 -15.46 16.92
N ARG A 626 -22.85 -16.25 17.11
CA ARG A 626 -22.75 -17.72 17.24
C ARG A 626 -22.23 -18.37 15.95
N ASP A 627 -22.76 -17.98 14.80
CA ASP A 627 -22.34 -18.50 13.51
C ASP A 627 -20.88 -18.11 13.21
N TYR A 628 -20.51 -16.84 13.42
CA TYR A 628 -19.13 -16.38 13.36
C TYR A 628 -18.19 -17.24 14.22
N ALA A 629 -18.57 -17.49 15.48
CA ALA A 629 -17.73 -18.26 16.39
C ALA A 629 -17.52 -19.71 15.92
N ILE A 630 -18.59 -20.37 15.45
CA ILE A 630 -18.52 -21.73 14.92
C ILE A 630 -17.62 -21.76 13.67
N GLU A 631 -17.89 -20.89 12.70
CA GLU A 631 -17.23 -20.92 11.41
C GLU A 631 -15.74 -20.53 11.48
N THR A 632 -15.35 -19.71 12.46
CA THR A 632 -13.96 -19.27 12.68
C THR A 632 -13.21 -20.09 13.74
N ASN A 633 -13.82 -21.16 14.26
CA ASN A 633 -13.29 -21.99 15.35
C ASN A 633 -12.89 -21.14 16.58
N GLN A 634 -13.82 -20.31 17.05
CA GLN A 634 -13.73 -19.53 18.29
C GLN A 634 -14.71 -20.09 19.33
N ASN A 635 -14.48 -19.77 20.61
CA ASN A 635 -15.38 -20.19 21.67
C ASN A 635 -16.73 -19.43 21.56
N LYS A 636 -17.80 -20.18 21.27
CA LYS A 636 -19.16 -19.65 21.09
C LYS A 636 -19.66 -18.84 22.28
N ASP A 637 -19.44 -19.34 23.49
CA ASP A 637 -19.94 -18.70 24.70
C ASP A 637 -19.18 -17.41 24.98
N THR A 638 -17.87 -17.40 24.75
CA THR A 638 -17.05 -16.18 24.84
C THR A 638 -17.52 -15.10 23.87
N ILE A 639 -17.75 -15.45 22.59
CA ILE A 639 -18.17 -14.47 21.58
C ILE A 639 -19.59 -13.94 21.85
N VAL A 640 -20.50 -14.79 22.32
CA VAL A 640 -21.86 -14.34 22.67
C VAL A 640 -21.85 -13.47 23.93
N GLU A 641 -21.04 -13.81 24.92
CA GLU A 641 -20.92 -13.01 26.15
C GLU A 641 -20.42 -11.59 25.86
N MET A 642 -19.56 -11.42 24.85
CA MET A 642 -19.09 -10.10 24.41
C MET A 642 -20.22 -9.15 23.99
N LEU A 643 -21.38 -9.66 23.54
CA LEU A 643 -22.53 -8.82 23.18
C LEU A 643 -23.10 -8.03 24.37
N LYS A 644 -22.78 -8.44 25.60
CA LYS A 644 -23.17 -7.72 26.83
C LYS A 644 -22.21 -6.58 27.17
N GLU A 645 -21.07 -6.46 26.48
CA GLU A 645 -20.15 -5.34 26.67
C GLU A 645 -20.70 -4.04 26.06
N LYS A 646 -19.98 -2.94 26.27
CA LYS A 646 -20.30 -1.66 25.65
C LYS A 646 -19.68 -1.53 24.27
N TYR A 647 -20.44 -0.95 23.36
CA TYR A 647 -20.07 -0.70 21.98
C TYR A 647 -20.16 0.78 21.66
N THR A 648 -19.23 1.27 20.84
CA THR A 648 -19.49 2.45 20.03
C THR A 648 -20.38 2.03 18.86
N VAL A 649 -21.63 2.48 18.89
CA VAL A 649 -22.65 2.22 17.87
C VAL A 649 -22.71 3.44 16.97
N ILE A 650 -22.47 3.23 15.66
CA ILE A 650 -22.47 4.29 14.64
C ILE A 650 -23.61 4.03 13.65
N THR A 651 -24.39 5.08 13.39
CA THR A 651 -25.58 5.06 12.52
C THR A 651 -25.58 6.26 11.59
N SER A 652 -26.32 6.19 10.48
CA SER A 652 -26.45 7.35 9.61
C SER A 652 -27.18 8.49 10.30
N SER A 653 -26.71 9.72 10.08
CA SER A 653 -27.50 10.90 10.38
C SER A 653 -28.70 10.90 9.43
N LEU A 654 -29.88 10.56 9.95
CA LEU A 654 -31.13 10.56 9.18
C LEU A 654 -31.24 11.86 8.39
N ARG A 655 -31.05 11.81 7.06
CA ARG A 655 -31.55 12.86 6.17
C ARG A 655 -33.07 12.70 6.14
N LYS A 656 -33.75 13.37 7.07
CA LYS A 656 -35.20 13.58 6.97
C LYS A 656 -35.53 14.39 5.73
#